data_AF-A0A1L8CQX1-F1
#
_entry.id   AF-A0A1L8CQX1-F1
#
_cell.length_a   1.000
_cell.length_b   1.000
_cell.length_c   1.000
_cell.angle_alpha   90.00
_cell.angle_beta   90.00
_cell.angle_gamma   90.00
#
_symmetry.space_group_name_H-M   'P 1'
#
loop_
_entity.id
_entity.type
_entity.pdbx_description
1 polymer ?
#
loop_
_entity_poly.entity_id
_entity_poly.type
_entity_poly.pdbx_seq_one_letter_code
_entity_poly.pdbx_strand_id
1 'polypeptide(L)'
;MEQLNPFANPGRTKLALVSQGVALPAGLQDASHWVAQANATESVIDIRLPSGHFATVPVAQPYSERSSIQLTQQDVSGSAELRWGDERLDIQVLPAPRFYRSKTRSGARMGSFSSLHENLLMLHPFMGCGFFARQGAACQYCQYDSMLNEDEPPMRDPLELVEVVRAALTEREIDTVYLYNGYSPGDDVGLSRLVPVIALLRRHLGHRQIALETVAPKDVAVIDALYAAGLDIFVCNLEVHDADRFAEVCPGKESAGGQAAIWKALDHARNVFRSGAVVSHLIVGLDDVESTKKGIDTLIAHGVVPLLQPFRPLPGTPLEHQAGPSLGHMEELFLHLYAAISEAGFPTHRLRHMGRVLTPMESRVLDGREAMLSERWVSSSLGRRMDGWLDGLRRHLRASNGGGDEILLDRRPMHVLLAGEALPFAALIVISLLAFAAGSMDVPQGLSQNGWSSLVVFALCLVLWVTQLLPLAVTSLLGLALLPLLDVLPASQVFSLFGNPAVFFILGAFMLAAGAMQSGLSERMALLTIDRFGTSPRRLLLTMLLLPAVMACFMPEHAVAALFLPIAWEIVRSLGLKAGNRYAQSIFFALAWGAIIGGVITLLGGARGPLALALTEELTGQTFSFADWTLAAAPIALSVLLVSAIILTRITPMTGIDVSSARERISLRRLEIGDFDLKSKAMGMLLVVTMLAWIFAGHSSSLAGIALISVVVMFALRLVNWRAVEQHVNWGVVLMYGGAIAIGKALTVTGAGVWLAHVIFPESIAGLAMLAVLALITLMFTEGVSNAAAVAIVLPVAIPVAAAAQIDPITVALAVGIISGFAFMLPMGTPPNAMIFGTGFVRASQMLRYGSLLSLAAFSLFIITVSLWWPLLARVGV
;
A
#
# COMPACT_ATOMS: atom_id res chain seq x y z
N MET A 1 10.57 55.67 22.55
CA MET A 1 9.53 54.74 23.02
C MET A 1 9.91 54.29 24.40
N GLU A 2 9.02 54.46 25.38
CA GLU A 2 9.20 53.89 26.72
C GLU A 2 9.37 52.37 26.62
N GLN A 3 10.28 51.82 27.42
CA GLN A 3 10.53 50.39 27.47
C GLN A 3 9.34 49.75 28.19
N LEU A 4 8.53 48.97 27.46
CA LEU A 4 7.37 48.27 28.05
C LEU A 4 7.85 47.33 29.15
N ASN A 5 7.17 47.37 30.29
CA ASN A 5 7.42 46.46 31.39
C ASN A 5 7.03 45.01 30.98
N PRO A 6 8.00 44.06 30.94
CA PRO A 6 7.74 42.68 30.54
C PRO A 6 6.92 41.88 31.57
N PHE A 7 6.92 42.25 32.85
CA PHE A 7 6.23 41.51 33.92
C PHE A 7 4.78 41.94 34.14
N ALA A 8 4.35 43.04 33.52
CA ALA A 8 2.98 43.56 33.62
C ALA A 8 1.90 42.63 33.01
N ASN A 9 2.28 41.72 32.10
CA ASN A 9 1.37 40.77 31.46
C ASN A 9 2.11 39.44 31.20
N PRO A 10 1.52 38.27 31.53
CA PRO A 10 2.21 36.98 31.37
C PRO A 10 2.53 36.61 29.91
N GLY A 11 1.71 37.05 28.95
CA GLY A 11 2.00 36.92 27.52
C GLY A 11 3.20 37.78 27.10
N ARG A 12 3.28 39.02 27.58
CA ARG A 12 4.48 39.88 27.39
C ARG A 12 5.71 39.28 28.02
N THR A 13 5.59 38.71 29.22
CA THR A 13 6.69 38.03 29.90
C THR A 13 7.21 36.89 29.02
N LYS A 14 6.33 36.03 28.49
CA LYS A 14 6.72 34.95 27.59
C LYS A 14 7.36 35.49 26.30
N LEU A 15 6.81 36.54 25.69
CA LEU A 15 7.41 37.19 24.50
C LEU A 15 8.81 37.71 24.80
N ALA A 16 9.01 38.42 25.91
CA ALA A 16 10.29 38.99 26.28
C ALA A 16 11.33 37.90 26.55
N LEU A 17 10.96 36.86 27.31
CA LEU A 17 11.84 35.72 27.60
C LEU A 17 12.26 34.98 26.33
N VAL A 18 11.32 34.70 25.42
CA VAL A 18 11.63 33.92 24.21
C VAL A 18 12.37 34.79 23.17
N SER A 19 12.15 36.10 23.11
CA SER A 19 12.83 36.97 22.14
C SER A 19 14.22 37.41 22.61
N GLN A 20 14.35 37.84 23.86
CA GLN A 20 15.58 38.44 24.40
C GLN A 20 16.44 37.44 25.17
N GLY A 21 15.87 36.31 25.61
CA GLY A 21 16.53 35.40 26.54
C GLY A 21 16.68 36.01 27.93
N VAL A 22 17.43 35.32 28.80
CA VAL A 22 17.79 35.81 30.13
C VAL A 22 19.29 35.76 30.36
N ALA A 23 19.80 36.77 31.08
CA ALA A 23 21.18 36.80 31.54
C ALA A 23 21.33 35.99 32.83
N LEU A 24 22.46 35.29 32.97
CA LEU A 24 22.76 34.43 34.13
C LEU A 24 23.96 34.98 34.92
N PRO A 25 23.82 36.14 35.60
CA PRO A 25 24.96 36.85 36.20
C PRO A 25 25.71 36.04 37.27
N ALA A 26 25.02 35.14 37.98
CA ALA A 26 25.61 34.26 39.00
C ALA A 26 25.78 32.80 38.54
N GLY A 27 25.45 32.50 37.27
CA GLY A 27 25.29 31.12 36.80
C GLY A 27 24.11 30.38 37.44
N LEU A 28 23.93 29.11 37.06
CA LEU A 28 22.94 28.20 37.64
C LEU A 28 23.65 27.12 38.48
N GLN A 29 23.09 26.79 39.65
CA GLN A 29 23.58 25.67 40.45
C GLN A 29 23.18 24.35 39.77
N ASP A 30 24.14 23.43 39.61
CA ASP A 30 23.97 22.21 38.81
C ASP A 30 23.36 22.49 37.43
N ALA A 31 23.99 23.42 36.67
CA ALA A 31 23.52 23.84 35.36
C ALA A 31 23.20 22.67 34.41
N SER A 32 23.89 21.53 34.55
CA SER A 32 23.64 20.32 33.78
C SER A 32 22.20 19.80 33.92
N HIS A 33 21.58 19.98 35.08
CA HIS A 33 20.22 19.54 35.41
C HIS A 33 19.13 20.40 34.75
N TRP A 34 19.40 21.69 34.57
CA TRP A 34 18.42 22.68 34.11
C TRP A 34 18.59 23.07 32.64
N VAL A 35 19.84 23.18 32.19
CA VAL A 35 20.19 23.65 30.85
C VAL A 35 20.17 22.47 29.89
N ALA A 36 19.35 22.59 28.84
CA ALA A 36 19.37 21.69 27.70
C ALA A 36 19.99 22.39 26.50
N GLN A 37 20.70 21.62 25.66
CA GLN A 37 21.12 22.09 24.35
C GLN A 37 20.03 21.70 23.35
N ALA A 38 19.25 22.67 22.89
CA ALA A 38 18.21 22.45 21.90
C ALA A 38 18.82 22.56 20.50
N ASN A 39 18.54 21.58 19.63
CA ASN A 39 18.93 21.58 18.21
C ASN A 39 20.43 21.78 17.94
N ALA A 40 21.29 21.37 18.89
CA ALA A 40 22.74 21.54 18.86
C ALA A 40 23.28 22.99 18.82
N THR A 41 22.44 24.02 18.66
CA THR A 41 22.90 25.42 18.46
C THR A 41 22.63 26.35 19.65
N GLU A 42 21.51 26.19 20.37
CA GLU A 42 21.14 27.09 21.47
C GLU A 42 20.99 26.34 22.81
N SER A 43 21.57 26.90 23.87
CA SER A 43 21.31 26.48 25.24
C SER A 43 20.02 27.12 25.73
N VAL A 44 19.14 26.31 26.32
CA VAL A 44 17.82 26.75 26.78
C VAL A 44 17.52 26.23 28.18
N ILE A 45 16.63 26.93 28.87
CA ILE A 45 16.00 26.50 30.11
C ILE A 45 14.48 26.51 29.96
N ASP A 46 13.80 25.57 30.60
CA ASP A 46 12.34 25.55 30.63
C ASP A 46 11.85 26.29 31.88
N ILE A 47 11.02 27.31 31.69
CA ILE A 47 10.44 28.14 32.75
C ILE A 47 8.92 27.99 32.76
N ARG A 48 8.34 27.89 33.96
CA ARG A 48 6.91 28.01 34.20
C ARG A 48 6.62 29.30 34.97
N LEU A 49 5.80 30.16 34.38
CA LEU A 49 5.34 31.42 34.98
C LEU A 49 4.27 31.14 36.06
N PRO A 50 4.03 32.07 37.01
CA PRO A 50 2.97 31.95 38.02
C PRO A 50 1.56 31.77 37.43
N SER A 51 1.34 32.30 36.23
CA SER A 51 0.11 32.14 35.46
C SER A 51 -0.07 30.73 34.87
N GLY A 52 0.91 29.83 35.05
CA GLY A 52 0.93 28.47 34.51
C GLY A 52 1.53 28.35 33.10
N HIS A 53 1.77 29.46 32.40
CA HIS A 53 2.34 29.45 31.06
C HIS A 53 3.78 28.91 31.07
N PHE A 54 4.07 28.03 30.12
CA PHE A 54 5.38 27.46 29.89
C PHE A 54 6.16 28.27 28.85
N ALA A 55 7.47 28.47 29.05
CA ALA A 55 8.37 29.11 28.11
C ALA A 55 9.71 28.37 28.07
N THR A 56 10.19 28.02 26.88
CA THR A 56 11.59 27.58 26.70
C THR A 56 12.43 28.80 26.33
N VAL A 57 13.34 29.16 27.22
CA VAL A 57 14.03 30.45 27.25
C VAL A 57 15.50 30.28 26.87
N PRO A 58 16.01 31.02 25.88
CA PRO A 58 17.43 30.99 25.53
C PRO A 58 18.33 31.57 26.63
N VAL A 59 19.46 30.91 26.84
CA VAL A 59 20.50 31.30 27.80
C VAL A 59 21.89 31.06 27.21
N ALA A 60 22.92 31.64 27.84
CA ALA A 60 24.33 31.41 27.46
C ALA A 60 24.66 31.72 25.99
N GLN A 61 23.98 32.72 25.41
CA GLN A 61 24.24 33.28 24.08
C GLN A 61 24.63 34.76 24.21
N PRO A 62 25.45 35.33 23.29
CA PRO A 62 25.84 36.74 23.35
C PRO A 62 24.67 37.72 23.41
N TYR A 63 23.53 37.39 22.77
CA TYR A 63 22.33 38.23 22.87
C TYR A 63 21.57 38.04 24.19
N SER A 64 21.54 36.81 24.76
CA SER A 64 20.85 36.54 26.03
C SER A 64 21.63 37.10 27.22
N GLU A 65 22.97 37.11 27.18
CA GLU A 65 23.82 37.74 28.21
C GLU A 65 23.69 39.27 28.24
N ARG A 66 23.25 39.88 27.12
CA ARG A 66 22.91 41.30 27.03
C ARG A 66 21.46 41.59 27.39
N SER A 67 20.67 40.56 27.75
CA SER A 67 19.26 40.73 28.11
C SER A 67 19.13 41.63 29.33
N SER A 68 18.11 42.49 29.31
CA SER A 68 17.74 43.30 30.47
C SER A 68 17.08 42.48 31.59
N ILE A 69 16.74 41.22 31.31
CA ILE A 69 16.12 40.29 32.24
C ILE A 69 17.20 39.38 32.81
N GLN A 70 17.40 39.45 34.12
CA GLN A 70 18.35 38.61 34.84
C GLN A 70 17.62 37.50 35.58
N LEU A 71 18.15 36.28 35.54
CA LEU A 71 17.62 35.16 36.32
C LEU A 71 18.56 34.83 37.48
N THR A 72 18.01 34.73 38.68
CA THR A 72 18.73 34.29 39.89
C THR A 72 18.00 33.10 40.52
N GLN A 73 18.68 31.96 40.59
CA GLN A 73 18.13 30.76 41.22
C GLN A 73 18.11 30.90 42.75
N GLN A 74 16.97 30.62 43.37
CA GLN A 74 16.79 30.72 44.83
C GLN A 74 17.08 29.39 45.53
N ASP A 75 16.76 28.25 44.90
CA ASP A 75 16.98 26.92 45.50
C ASP A 75 17.22 25.78 44.48
N VAL A 76 17.55 24.60 45.00
CA VAL A 76 17.80 23.35 44.24
C VAL A 76 16.50 22.71 43.74
N SER A 77 15.33 23.14 44.23
CA SER A 77 14.02 22.61 43.81
C SER A 77 13.51 23.21 42.50
N GLY A 78 14.16 24.27 42.02
CA GLY A 78 13.83 24.97 40.79
C GLY A 78 13.12 26.31 41.03
N SER A 79 12.99 26.78 42.27
CA SER A 79 12.49 28.14 42.54
C SER A 79 13.53 29.17 42.10
N ALA A 80 13.12 30.16 41.30
CA ALA A 80 14.00 31.23 40.84
C ALA A 80 13.25 32.55 40.66
N GLU A 81 14.01 33.65 40.62
CA GLU A 81 13.49 35.00 40.45
C GLU A 81 14.00 35.59 39.13
N LEU A 82 13.09 36.17 38.34
CA LEU A 82 13.43 37.05 37.22
C LEU A 82 13.46 38.50 37.70
N ARG A 83 14.49 39.25 37.31
CA ARG A 83 14.67 40.66 37.66
C ARG A 83 14.77 41.53 36.40
N TRP A 84 14.06 42.64 36.39
CA TRP A 84 14.11 43.66 35.35
C TRP A 84 14.04 45.05 36.01
N GLY A 85 15.15 45.79 36.02
CA GLY A 85 15.25 47.02 36.81
C GLY A 85 14.99 46.76 38.30
N ASP A 86 13.97 47.43 38.86
CA ASP A 86 13.51 47.26 40.24
C ASP A 86 12.42 46.17 40.39
N GLU A 87 11.89 45.65 39.29
CA GLU A 87 10.82 44.65 39.31
C GLU A 87 11.33 43.22 39.43
N ARG A 88 10.49 42.38 40.06
CA ARG A 88 10.80 40.99 40.36
C ARG A 88 9.60 40.10 40.08
N LEU A 89 9.87 38.90 39.55
CA LEU A 89 8.86 37.89 39.29
C LEU A 89 9.37 36.50 39.69
N ASP A 90 8.72 35.89 40.66
CA ASP A 90 8.99 34.50 41.06
C ASP A 90 8.53 33.54 39.95
N ILE A 91 9.38 32.59 39.58
CA ILE A 91 9.11 31.58 38.56
C ILE A 91 9.60 30.20 39.01
N GLN A 92 9.20 29.18 38.26
CA GLN A 92 9.74 27.82 38.44
C GLN A 92 10.56 27.42 37.21
N VAL A 93 11.83 27.08 37.41
CA VAL A 93 12.68 26.43 36.42
C VAL A 93 12.40 24.93 36.45
N LEU A 94 12.19 24.34 35.28
CA LEU A 94 11.90 22.92 35.13
C LEU A 94 13.17 22.14 34.75
N PRO A 95 13.33 20.90 35.23
CA PRO A 95 14.47 20.08 34.88
C PRO A 95 14.48 19.73 33.39
N ALA A 96 15.68 19.67 32.81
CA ALA A 96 15.87 19.24 31.43
C ALA A 96 15.39 17.79 31.24
N PRO A 97 14.75 17.46 30.09
CA PRO A 97 14.30 16.11 29.82
C PRO A 97 15.41 15.06 29.95
N ARG A 98 15.16 14.00 30.71
CA ARG A 98 16.14 12.94 31.00
C ARG A 98 16.53 12.20 29.73
N PHE A 99 15.58 11.97 28.82
CA PHE A 99 15.86 11.26 27.57
C PHE A 99 16.91 11.97 26.70
N TYR A 100 17.14 13.29 26.85
CA TYR A 100 18.20 13.98 26.10
C TYR A 100 19.57 13.39 26.34
N ARG A 101 19.82 12.79 27.51
CA ARG A 101 21.12 12.19 27.86
C ARG A 101 21.23 10.74 27.39
N SER A 102 20.11 10.11 27.01
CA SER A 102 20.08 8.74 26.50
C SER A 102 20.70 8.66 25.10
N LYS A 103 21.20 7.47 24.75
CA LYS A 103 21.76 7.16 23.44
C LYS A 103 20.79 6.30 22.63
N THR A 104 20.74 6.55 21.33
CA THR A 104 20.07 5.68 20.36
C THR A 104 20.89 4.43 20.08
N ARG A 105 20.34 3.51 19.27
CA ARG A 105 21.05 2.32 18.76
C ARG A 105 22.37 2.60 18.05
N SER A 106 22.51 3.76 17.41
CA SER A 106 23.74 4.14 16.71
C SER A 106 24.78 4.74 17.66
N GLY A 107 24.39 5.02 18.91
CA GLY A 107 25.20 5.72 19.90
C GLY A 107 25.02 7.24 19.90
N ALA A 108 24.17 7.80 19.04
CA ALA A 108 23.86 9.24 19.04
C ALA A 108 23.10 9.66 20.30
N ARG A 109 23.45 10.82 20.88
CA ARG A 109 22.72 11.39 22.02
C ARG A 109 21.35 11.89 21.54
N MET A 110 20.25 11.44 22.13
CA MET A 110 18.90 11.80 21.67
C MET A 110 18.67 13.33 21.65
N GLY A 111 19.20 14.06 22.64
CA GLY A 111 19.09 15.52 22.70
C GLY A 111 19.96 16.28 21.68
N SER A 112 20.78 15.62 20.85
CA SER A 112 21.55 16.33 19.81
C SER A 112 20.73 16.63 18.55
N PHE A 113 19.58 15.99 18.37
CA PHE A 113 18.70 16.15 17.20
C PHE A 113 17.22 16.18 17.56
N SER A 114 16.91 16.39 18.84
CA SER A 114 15.55 16.56 19.31
C SER A 114 15.45 17.69 20.33
N SER A 115 14.28 18.31 20.39
CA SER A 115 13.95 19.35 21.36
C SER A 115 12.48 19.20 21.75
N LEU A 116 12.14 19.49 23.01
CA LEU A 116 10.82 19.29 23.58
C LEU A 116 10.38 20.60 24.21
N HIS A 117 9.36 21.20 23.63
CA HIS A 117 8.76 22.44 24.10
C HIS A 117 7.36 22.12 24.62
N GLU A 118 7.21 21.98 25.94
CA GLU A 118 5.98 21.52 26.59
C GLU A 118 5.47 20.18 26.00
N ASN A 119 4.51 20.25 25.08
CA ASN A 119 3.88 19.10 24.40
C ASN A 119 4.29 18.96 22.92
N LEU A 120 5.24 19.77 22.44
CA LEU A 120 5.78 19.81 21.08
C LEU A 120 7.17 19.16 21.04
N LEU A 121 7.27 17.97 20.45
CA LEU A 121 8.55 17.31 20.23
C LEU A 121 9.06 17.62 18.82
N MET A 122 10.13 18.38 18.72
CA MET A 122 10.84 18.65 17.47
C MET A 122 11.90 17.59 17.20
N LEU A 123 12.00 17.13 15.96
CA LEU A 123 12.99 16.16 15.49
C LEU A 123 13.63 16.67 14.20
N HIS A 124 14.92 16.40 14.02
CA HIS A 124 15.69 16.74 12.82
C HIS A 124 16.06 15.47 12.05
N PRO A 125 15.31 15.10 10.99
CA PRO A 125 15.58 13.88 10.23
C PRO A 125 16.88 13.95 9.43
N PHE A 126 17.18 15.10 8.84
CA PHE A 126 18.43 15.34 8.14
C PHE A 126 19.52 15.78 9.11
N MET A 127 20.76 15.40 8.82
CA MET A 127 21.92 15.77 9.63
C MET A 127 22.56 17.08 9.18
N GLY A 128 21.97 17.78 8.21
CA GLY A 128 22.47 19.02 7.62
C GLY A 128 21.42 19.70 6.74
N CYS A 129 21.77 20.86 6.18
CA CYS A 129 20.98 21.54 5.17
C CYS A 129 21.89 21.90 3.98
N GLY A 130 21.51 21.50 2.77
CA GLY A 130 22.34 21.63 1.57
C GLY A 130 22.67 23.08 1.19
N PHE A 131 21.93 24.07 1.69
CA PHE A 131 22.31 25.48 1.51
C PHE A 131 23.60 25.85 2.25
N PHE A 132 23.99 25.13 3.30
CA PHE A 132 25.28 25.35 3.99
C PHE A 132 26.46 24.73 3.23
N ALA A 133 26.22 23.86 2.25
CA ALA A 133 27.30 23.28 1.43
C ALA A 133 27.93 24.30 0.46
N ARG A 134 27.22 25.40 0.17
CA ARG A 134 27.65 26.45 -0.77
C ARG A 134 27.79 27.77 -0.06
N GLN A 135 28.94 28.41 -0.24
CA GLN A 135 29.21 29.72 0.35
C GLN A 135 28.19 30.76 -0.14
N GLY A 136 27.56 31.46 0.80
CA GLY A 136 26.58 32.52 0.51
C GLY A 136 25.16 32.04 0.15
N ALA A 137 24.89 30.72 0.15
CA ALA A 137 23.54 30.20 -0.10
C ALA A 137 22.70 30.00 1.17
N ALA A 138 23.33 29.85 2.34
CA ALA A 138 22.62 29.73 3.61
C ALA A 138 21.81 31.00 3.93
N CYS A 139 20.66 30.81 4.60
CA CYS A 139 19.86 31.95 5.08
C CYS A 139 20.67 32.75 6.11
N GLN A 140 20.71 34.08 5.97
CA GLN A 140 21.63 34.95 6.71
C GLN A 140 21.39 34.98 8.23
N TYR A 141 20.20 34.56 8.69
CA TYR A 141 19.85 34.46 10.12
C TYR A 141 20.03 33.03 10.68
N CYS A 142 20.25 32.04 9.82
CA CYS A 142 20.19 30.63 10.21
C CYS A 142 21.57 30.13 10.66
N GLN A 143 21.61 29.39 11.77
CA GLN A 143 22.79 28.70 12.24
C GLN A 143 22.52 27.19 12.23
N TYR A 144 23.34 26.43 11.51
CA TYR A 144 23.29 24.96 11.49
C TYR A 144 24.71 24.41 11.66
N ASP A 145 25.13 24.25 12.92
CA ASP A 145 26.48 23.80 13.26
C ASP A 145 26.59 22.28 13.12
N SER A 146 26.79 21.82 11.88
CA SER A 146 26.95 20.39 11.55
C SER A 146 28.11 20.16 10.59
N MET A 147 28.95 19.17 10.92
CA MET A 147 30.02 18.68 10.05
C MET A 147 29.50 17.95 8.80
N LEU A 148 28.18 17.73 8.70
CA LEU A 148 27.51 16.99 7.62
C LEU A 148 26.65 17.90 6.72
N ASN A 149 27.03 19.18 6.63
CA ASN A 149 26.46 20.16 5.70
C ASN A 149 26.96 19.91 4.26
N GLU A 150 26.60 18.76 3.70
CA GLU A 150 26.89 18.36 2.32
C GLU A 150 25.78 18.84 1.36
N ASP A 151 26.06 18.89 0.05
CA ASP A 151 25.06 19.29 -0.96
C ASP A 151 23.78 18.46 -0.81
N GLU A 152 23.90 17.14 -0.67
CA GLU A 152 22.81 16.25 -0.28
C GLU A 152 23.02 15.73 1.16
N PRO A 153 22.41 16.35 2.18
CA PRO A 153 22.66 15.96 3.55
C PRO A 153 22.23 14.51 3.82
N PRO A 154 23.02 13.74 4.60
CA PRO A 154 22.62 12.41 5.00
C PRO A 154 21.40 12.47 5.94
N MET A 155 20.54 11.46 5.84
CA MET A 155 19.35 11.31 6.68
C MET A 155 19.65 10.31 7.81
N ARG A 156 19.12 10.58 9.00
CA ARG A 156 19.20 9.67 10.14
C ARG A 156 18.42 8.39 9.87
N ASP A 157 18.81 7.31 10.56
CA ASP A 157 18.02 6.07 10.52
C ASP A 157 16.61 6.39 11.09
N PRO A 158 15.54 6.12 10.32
CA PRO A 158 14.17 6.38 10.77
C PRO A 158 13.83 5.72 12.12
N LEU A 159 14.47 4.59 12.46
CA LEU A 159 14.26 3.91 13.73
C LEU A 159 14.82 4.70 14.92
N GLU A 160 15.85 5.52 14.74
CA GLU A 160 16.36 6.41 15.79
C GLU A 160 15.34 7.49 16.15
N LEU A 161 14.64 8.04 15.15
CA LEU A 161 13.57 9.01 15.37
C LEU A 161 12.44 8.37 16.20
N VAL A 162 12.10 7.11 15.92
CA VAL A 162 11.12 6.34 16.71
C VAL A 162 11.60 6.12 18.15
N GLU A 163 12.89 5.82 18.36
CA GLU A 163 13.46 5.66 19.70
C GLU A 163 13.30 6.93 20.54
N VAL A 164 13.57 8.10 19.94
CA VAL A 164 13.37 9.40 20.60
C VAL A 164 11.89 9.63 20.92
N VAL A 165 11.00 9.42 19.96
CA VAL A 165 9.55 9.59 20.17
C VAL A 165 9.06 8.72 21.33
N ARG A 166 9.49 7.46 21.38
CA ARG A 166 9.11 6.55 22.47
C ARG A 166 9.66 7.01 23.81
N ALA A 167 10.94 7.40 23.87
CA ALA A 167 11.55 7.86 25.12
C ALA A 167 10.86 9.14 25.63
N ALA A 168 10.61 10.10 24.75
CA ALA A 168 9.94 11.35 25.10
C ALA A 168 8.48 11.11 25.57
N LEU A 169 7.73 10.22 24.91
CA LEU A 169 6.37 9.83 25.32
C LEU A 169 6.30 9.14 26.69
N THR A 170 7.39 8.52 27.16
CA THR A 170 7.44 7.95 28.52
C THR A 170 7.67 8.99 29.60
N GLU A 171 8.18 10.17 29.25
CA GLU A 171 8.58 11.20 30.20
C GLU A 171 7.57 12.37 30.29
N ARG A 172 7.03 12.84 29.16
CA ARG A 172 6.05 13.92 29.10
C ARG A 172 4.91 13.59 28.14
N GLU A 173 3.77 14.27 28.31
CA GLU A 173 2.71 14.22 27.31
C GLU A 173 3.20 14.93 26.03
N ILE A 174 2.98 14.29 24.89
CA ILE A 174 3.31 14.86 23.58
C ILE A 174 2.06 14.79 22.73
N ASP A 175 1.73 15.92 22.12
CA ASP A 175 0.58 16.08 21.24
C ASP A 175 1.02 16.20 19.78
N THR A 176 2.11 16.93 19.54
CA THR A 176 2.63 17.21 18.20
C THR A 176 4.10 16.81 18.09
N VAL A 177 4.41 16.02 17.08
CA VAL A 177 5.79 15.77 16.63
C VAL A 177 6.04 16.63 15.40
N TYR A 178 7.07 17.46 15.48
CA TYR A 178 7.40 18.46 14.47
C TYR A 178 8.72 18.10 13.81
N LEU A 179 8.67 17.74 12.53
CA LEU A 179 9.83 17.41 11.73
C LEU A 179 10.38 18.69 11.12
N TYR A 180 11.60 19.05 11.50
CA TYR A 180 12.29 20.20 10.95
C TYR A 180 13.23 19.73 9.83
N ASN A 181 12.94 20.11 8.59
CA ASN A 181 13.63 19.62 7.41
C ASN A 181 14.71 20.60 6.91
N GLY A 182 15.86 20.04 6.50
CA GLY A 182 16.86 20.77 5.73
C GLY A 182 16.52 20.80 4.23
N TYR A 183 17.37 21.46 3.44
CA TYR A 183 17.31 21.40 1.98
C TYR A 183 18.15 20.23 1.43
N SER A 184 17.65 19.57 0.40
CA SER A 184 18.38 18.60 -0.42
C SER A 184 18.11 18.89 -1.91
N PRO A 185 19.10 18.77 -2.82
CA PRO A 185 18.93 19.01 -4.25
C PRO A 185 17.92 18.07 -4.89
N GLY A 186 17.10 18.60 -5.79
CA GLY A 186 16.08 17.86 -6.52
C GLY A 186 14.78 18.66 -6.65
N ASP A 187 13.85 18.17 -7.46
CA ASP A 187 12.55 18.85 -7.64
C ASP A 187 11.64 18.71 -6.42
N ASP A 188 11.79 17.64 -5.63
CA ASP A 188 11.03 17.37 -4.40
C ASP A 188 11.75 17.85 -3.12
N VAL A 189 12.92 18.48 -3.26
CA VAL A 189 13.81 18.93 -2.19
C VAL A 189 14.14 17.87 -1.12
N GLY A 190 14.17 16.59 -1.51
CA GLY A 190 14.46 15.45 -0.62
C GLY A 190 13.26 14.97 0.20
N LEU A 191 12.05 15.47 -0.07
CA LEU A 191 10.84 15.12 0.67
C LEU A 191 10.38 13.68 0.48
N SER A 192 10.64 13.07 -0.69
CA SER A 192 10.31 11.66 -0.94
C SER A 192 10.96 10.72 0.07
N ARG A 193 12.17 11.05 0.55
CA ARG A 193 12.89 10.30 1.58
C ARG A 193 12.19 10.33 2.95
N LEU A 194 11.34 11.34 3.21
CA LEU A 194 10.58 11.47 4.46
C LEU A 194 9.24 10.73 4.46
N VAL A 195 8.71 10.35 3.30
CA VAL A 195 7.48 9.56 3.17
C VAL A 195 7.53 8.28 4.03
N PRO A 196 8.55 7.41 3.92
CA PRO A 196 8.64 6.22 4.77
C PRO A 196 8.85 6.56 6.25
N VAL A 197 9.53 7.67 6.56
CA VAL A 197 9.75 8.13 7.94
C VAL A 197 8.44 8.53 8.60
N ILE A 198 7.62 9.32 7.92
CA ILE A 198 6.31 9.76 8.42
C ILE A 198 5.38 8.56 8.57
N ALA A 199 5.37 7.64 7.62
CA ALA A 199 4.59 6.40 7.72
C ALA A 199 5.00 5.56 8.94
N LEU A 200 6.30 5.48 9.23
CA LEU A 200 6.82 4.81 10.40
C LEU A 200 6.42 5.53 11.71
N LEU A 201 6.61 6.85 11.79
CA LEU A 201 6.22 7.65 12.95
C LEU A 201 4.72 7.59 13.24
N ARG A 202 3.88 7.64 12.19
CA ARG A 202 2.42 7.53 12.31
C ARG A 202 1.98 6.25 13.03
N ARG A 203 2.66 5.12 12.77
CA ARG A 203 2.38 3.84 13.46
C ARG A 203 2.61 3.90 14.97
N HIS A 204 3.53 4.76 15.42
CA HIS A 204 3.87 4.92 16.85
C HIS A 204 3.13 6.07 17.54
N LEU A 205 2.68 7.07 16.79
CA LEU A 205 2.04 8.27 17.32
C LEU A 205 0.51 8.15 17.41
N GLY A 206 -0.10 7.30 16.59
CA GLY A 206 -1.54 7.08 16.57
C GLY A 206 -2.29 8.34 16.13
N HIS A 207 -3.06 8.94 17.05
CA HIS A 207 -3.88 10.13 16.80
C HIS A 207 -3.14 11.47 16.99
N ARG A 208 -1.89 11.44 17.47
CA ARG A 208 -1.06 12.64 17.69
C ARG A 208 -0.65 13.29 16.36
N GLN A 209 -0.40 14.59 16.38
CA GLN A 209 -0.11 15.33 15.16
C GLN A 209 1.34 15.11 14.69
N ILE A 210 1.52 15.01 13.37
CA ILE A 210 2.83 15.12 12.72
C ILE A 210 2.82 16.38 11.85
N ALA A 211 3.71 17.32 12.17
CA ALA A 211 3.98 18.51 11.39
C ALA A 211 5.31 18.36 10.66
N LEU A 212 5.43 18.93 9.47
CA LEU A 212 6.66 18.97 8.69
C LEU A 212 6.91 20.39 8.22
N GLU A 213 8.05 20.95 8.61
CA GLU A 213 8.59 22.19 8.09
C GLU A 213 9.61 21.92 7.01
N THR A 214 9.43 22.52 5.85
CA THR A 214 10.28 22.27 4.68
C THR A 214 10.46 23.49 3.79
N VAL A 215 11.53 23.47 3.00
CA VAL A 215 11.68 24.30 1.82
C VAL A 215 10.64 23.90 0.78
N ALA A 216 10.18 24.86 -0.03
CA ALA A 216 9.17 24.62 -1.05
C ALA A 216 9.67 23.65 -2.14
N PRO A 217 8.99 22.52 -2.37
CA PRO A 217 9.31 21.65 -3.51
C PRO A 217 8.78 22.26 -4.82
N LYS A 218 9.50 22.03 -5.92
CA LYS A 218 9.03 22.36 -7.28
C LYS A 218 7.98 21.36 -7.73
N ASP A 219 8.20 20.08 -7.42
CA ASP A 219 7.24 19.00 -7.57
C ASP A 219 6.30 18.93 -6.35
N VAL A 220 5.08 19.42 -6.53
CA VAL A 220 4.06 19.43 -5.48
C VAL A 220 3.40 18.07 -5.27
N ALA A 221 3.61 17.08 -6.15
CA ALA A 221 3.05 15.73 -5.99
C ALA A 221 3.60 15.03 -4.74
N VAL A 222 4.82 15.37 -4.30
CA VAL A 222 5.38 14.85 -3.05
C VAL A 222 4.54 15.24 -1.82
N ILE A 223 3.83 16.37 -1.86
CA ILE A 223 2.93 16.80 -0.78
C ILE A 223 1.78 15.81 -0.61
N ASP A 224 1.27 15.27 -1.73
CA ASP A 224 0.21 14.25 -1.74
C ASP A 224 0.71 12.95 -1.10
N ALA A 225 1.95 12.55 -1.42
CA ALA A 225 2.60 11.37 -0.83
C ALA A 225 2.88 11.54 0.68
N LEU A 226 3.32 12.72 1.13
CA LEU A 226 3.51 13.03 2.54
C LEU A 226 2.18 12.98 3.31
N TYR A 227 1.11 13.55 2.74
CA TYR A 227 -0.23 13.46 3.31
C TYR A 227 -0.69 12.00 3.44
N ALA A 228 -0.54 11.21 2.39
CA ALA A 228 -0.89 9.79 2.38
C ALA A 228 -0.07 8.96 3.38
N ALA A 229 1.21 9.29 3.58
CA ALA A 229 2.07 8.63 4.55
C ALA A 229 1.64 8.85 6.01
N GLY A 230 0.98 9.97 6.29
CA GLY A 230 0.59 10.27 7.67
C GLY A 230 0.81 11.71 8.11
N LEU A 231 1.19 12.63 7.23
CA LEU A 231 1.40 14.03 7.63
C LEU A 231 0.06 14.72 7.93
N ASP A 232 -0.02 15.48 9.03
CA ASP A 232 -1.24 16.22 9.39
C ASP A 232 -1.11 17.72 9.15
N ILE A 233 0.09 18.28 9.32
CA ILE A 233 0.35 19.72 9.18
C ILE A 233 1.53 19.94 8.24
N PHE A 234 1.30 20.76 7.21
CA PHE A 234 2.33 21.14 6.26
C PHE A 234 2.78 22.57 6.53
N VAL A 235 4.07 22.75 6.78
CA VAL A 235 4.68 24.05 7.06
C VAL A 235 5.69 24.38 5.96
N CYS A 236 5.45 25.48 5.25
CA CYS A 236 6.37 26.01 4.25
C CYS A 236 6.44 27.52 4.41
N ASN A 237 7.63 28.02 4.68
CA ASN A 237 7.78 29.36 5.23
C ASN A 237 8.05 30.39 4.15
N LEU A 238 7.42 31.55 4.33
CA LEU A 238 7.74 32.76 3.60
C LEU A 238 8.90 33.52 4.25
N GLU A 239 9.10 33.40 5.57
CA GLU A 239 10.06 34.13 6.41
C GLU A 239 9.92 35.65 6.44
N VAL A 240 9.88 36.31 5.28
CA VAL A 240 9.83 37.75 5.08
C VAL A 240 8.82 38.02 3.97
N HIS A 241 7.92 38.98 4.17
CA HIS A 241 6.87 39.24 3.17
C HIS A 241 7.43 39.99 1.96
N ASP A 242 8.26 41.01 2.19
CA ASP A 242 8.92 41.75 1.11
C ASP A 242 9.86 40.84 0.30
N ALA A 243 9.65 40.80 -1.02
CA ALA A 243 10.34 39.87 -1.91
C ALA A 243 11.82 40.21 -2.08
N ASP A 244 12.17 41.49 -2.13
CA ASP A 244 13.56 41.93 -2.29
C ASP A 244 14.35 41.61 -1.00
N ARG A 245 13.74 41.86 0.16
CA ARG A 245 14.30 41.50 1.45
C ARG A 245 14.40 40.00 1.65
N PHE A 246 13.42 39.23 1.16
CA PHE A 246 13.48 37.76 1.15
C PHE A 246 14.67 37.26 0.34
N ALA A 247 14.88 37.79 -0.87
CA ALA A 247 16.01 37.41 -1.73
C ALA A 247 17.37 37.71 -1.07
N GLU A 248 17.47 38.83 -0.35
CA GLU A 248 18.67 39.19 0.41
C GLU A 248 18.92 38.22 1.57
N VAL A 249 17.90 37.99 2.40
CA VAL A 249 18.02 37.23 3.66
C VAL A 249 18.07 35.71 3.43
N CYS A 250 17.40 35.22 2.38
CA CYS A 250 17.21 33.80 2.07
C CYS A 250 17.73 33.43 0.66
N PRO A 251 18.99 33.73 0.29
CA PRO A 251 19.47 33.64 -1.09
C PRO A 251 19.37 32.22 -1.68
N GLY A 252 19.62 31.18 -0.88
CA GLY A 252 19.48 29.79 -1.32
C GLY A 252 18.04 29.42 -1.66
N LYS A 253 17.07 29.84 -0.83
CA LYS A 253 15.64 29.59 -1.09
C LYS A 253 15.15 30.37 -2.31
N GLU A 254 15.65 31.60 -2.48
CA GLU A 254 15.38 32.38 -3.69
C GLU A 254 15.86 31.65 -4.95
N SER A 255 17.10 31.16 -4.94
CA SER A 255 17.64 30.35 -6.05
C SER A 255 16.88 29.03 -6.30
N ALA A 256 16.21 28.51 -5.27
CA ALA A 256 15.41 27.29 -5.34
C ALA A 256 13.96 27.52 -5.83
N GLY A 257 13.61 28.74 -6.26
CA GLY A 257 12.30 29.08 -6.82
C GLY A 257 11.57 30.21 -6.08
N GLY A 258 12.16 30.70 -4.98
CA GLY A 258 11.71 31.90 -4.27
C GLY A 258 10.30 31.83 -3.72
N GLN A 259 9.72 33.01 -3.47
CA GLN A 259 8.35 33.12 -2.94
C GLN A 259 7.31 32.48 -3.87
N ALA A 260 7.54 32.45 -5.20
CA ALA A 260 6.63 31.83 -6.15
C ALA A 260 6.48 30.31 -5.92
N ALA A 261 7.58 29.62 -5.63
CA ALA A 261 7.55 28.19 -5.29
C ALA A 261 6.84 27.96 -3.94
N ILE A 262 7.08 28.83 -2.95
CA ILE A 262 6.42 28.78 -1.64
C ILE A 262 4.90 28.90 -1.79
N TRP A 263 4.41 29.92 -2.51
CA TRP A 263 2.98 30.10 -2.76
C TRP A 263 2.37 28.92 -3.50
N LYS A 264 3.05 28.40 -4.53
CA LYS A 264 2.61 27.20 -5.26
C LYS A 264 2.46 25.98 -4.32
N ALA A 265 3.43 25.76 -3.43
CA ALA A 265 3.39 24.65 -2.48
C ALA A 265 2.25 24.84 -1.44
N LEU A 266 2.08 26.04 -0.90
CA LEU A 266 1.03 26.38 0.06
C LEU A 266 -0.38 26.24 -0.55
N ASP A 267 -0.60 26.75 -1.75
CA ASP A 267 -1.89 26.65 -2.45
C ASP A 267 -2.24 25.20 -2.79
N HIS A 268 -1.25 24.38 -3.18
CA HIS A 268 -1.45 22.95 -3.39
C HIS A 268 -1.78 22.23 -2.08
N ALA A 269 -1.01 22.47 -1.02
CA ALA A 269 -1.24 21.89 0.29
C ALA A 269 -2.66 22.22 0.83
N ARG A 270 -3.16 23.43 0.61
CA ARG A 270 -4.53 23.81 1.02
C ARG A 270 -5.62 22.91 0.43
N ASN A 271 -5.42 22.40 -0.79
CA ASN A 271 -6.38 21.52 -1.46
C ASN A 271 -6.32 20.08 -0.90
N VAL A 272 -5.19 19.71 -0.29
CA VAL A 272 -4.92 18.37 0.24
C VAL A 272 -5.35 18.29 1.71
N PHE A 273 -4.81 19.20 2.52
CA PHE A 273 -4.98 19.25 3.97
C PHE A 273 -6.32 19.89 4.37
N ARG A 274 -6.65 19.82 5.67
CA ARG A 274 -7.84 20.52 6.22
C ARG A 274 -7.50 21.99 6.48
N SER A 275 -8.53 22.84 6.53
CA SER A 275 -8.37 24.25 6.92
C SER A 275 -7.62 24.38 8.24
N GLY A 276 -6.67 25.31 8.35
CA GLY A 276 -5.83 25.49 9.53
C GLY A 276 -4.69 24.48 9.72
N ALA A 277 -4.43 23.59 8.75
CA ALA A 277 -3.32 22.63 8.79
C ALA A 277 -2.19 22.96 7.79
N VAL A 278 -2.28 24.12 7.14
CA VAL A 278 -1.23 24.67 6.27
C VAL A 278 -0.72 25.94 6.92
N VAL A 279 0.58 26.00 7.16
CA VAL A 279 1.21 27.01 8.01
C VAL A 279 2.42 27.62 7.31
N SER A 280 2.70 28.89 7.58
CA SER A 280 3.92 29.57 7.13
C SER A 280 4.48 30.44 8.25
N HIS A 281 5.79 30.38 8.47
CA HIS A 281 6.46 31.24 9.43
C HIS A 281 6.80 32.62 8.83
N LEU A 282 6.68 33.67 9.67
CA LEU A 282 7.23 35.00 9.43
C LEU A 282 8.19 35.35 10.57
N ILE A 283 9.38 35.84 10.21
CA ILE A 283 10.44 36.19 11.16
C ILE A 283 10.36 37.68 11.48
N VAL A 284 9.88 38.00 12.68
CA VAL A 284 9.70 39.35 13.17
C VAL A 284 11.05 40.01 13.44
N GLY A 285 11.28 41.17 12.82
CA GLY A 285 12.53 41.93 12.94
C GLY A 285 13.48 41.81 11.74
N LEU A 286 13.18 40.92 10.77
CA LEU A 286 13.88 40.89 9.48
C LEU A 286 13.20 41.75 8.40
N ASP A 287 11.94 42.09 8.64
CA ASP A 287 11.08 42.95 7.83
C ASP A 287 10.56 44.12 8.68
N ASP A 288 10.02 45.15 8.02
CA ASP A 288 9.34 46.22 8.74
C ASP A 288 7.99 45.74 9.32
N VAL A 289 7.49 46.45 10.34
CA VAL A 289 6.27 46.06 11.06
C VAL A 289 5.05 46.07 10.14
N GLU A 290 4.95 47.04 9.23
CA GLU A 290 3.81 47.16 8.32
C GLU A 290 3.86 46.10 7.20
N SER A 291 5.05 45.79 6.67
CA SER A 291 5.25 44.66 5.77
C SER A 291 4.91 43.33 6.45
N THR A 292 5.30 43.16 7.71
CA THR A 292 4.94 41.95 8.48
C THR A 292 3.43 41.83 8.67
N LYS A 293 2.71 42.92 8.99
CA LYS A 293 1.23 42.93 9.06
C LYS A 293 0.60 42.56 7.73
N LYS A 294 1.06 43.12 6.62
CA LYS A 294 0.60 42.73 5.27
C LYS A 294 0.86 41.26 4.98
N GLY A 295 2.01 40.72 5.42
CA GLY A 295 2.32 39.30 5.32
C GLY A 295 1.34 38.41 6.08
N ILE A 296 0.99 38.81 7.32
CA ILE A 296 -0.04 38.14 8.12
C ILE A 296 -1.37 38.12 7.38
N ASP A 297 -1.83 39.28 6.92
CA ASP A 297 -3.13 39.43 6.25
C ASP A 297 -3.17 38.65 4.93
N THR A 298 -2.07 38.66 4.17
CA THR A 298 -1.95 37.94 2.90
C THR A 298 -2.02 36.42 3.11
N LEU A 299 -1.30 35.89 4.09
CA LEU A 299 -1.35 34.45 4.42
C LEU A 299 -2.77 34.04 4.84
N ILE A 300 -3.41 34.83 5.70
CA ILE A 300 -4.77 34.57 6.17
C ILE A 300 -5.77 34.60 5.02
N ALA A 301 -5.67 35.59 4.12
CA ALA A 301 -6.52 35.69 2.94
C ALA A 301 -6.38 34.47 2.00
N HIS A 302 -5.20 33.85 1.94
CA HIS A 302 -4.96 32.61 1.21
C HIS A 302 -5.41 31.34 1.95
N GLY A 303 -5.90 31.44 3.18
CA GLY A 303 -6.28 30.28 4.00
C GLY A 303 -5.07 29.57 4.63
N VAL A 304 -3.92 30.24 4.72
CA VAL A 304 -2.70 29.75 5.36
C VAL A 304 -2.56 30.40 6.74
N VAL A 305 -2.14 29.63 7.73
CA VAL A 305 -1.96 30.17 9.09
C VAL A 305 -0.57 30.78 9.25
N PRO A 306 -0.45 32.07 9.58
CA PRO A 306 0.83 32.67 9.96
C PRO A 306 1.25 32.24 11.36
N LEU A 307 2.53 31.89 11.53
CA LEU A 307 3.16 31.83 12.86
C LEU A 307 4.34 32.80 12.91
N LEU A 308 4.38 33.62 13.95
CA LEU A 308 5.43 34.61 14.14
C LEU A 308 6.59 34.04 14.96
N GLN A 309 7.81 34.22 14.47
CA GLN A 309 9.04 33.88 15.19
C GLN A 309 9.91 35.13 15.37
N PRO A 310 10.41 35.45 16.58
CA PRO A 310 11.31 36.58 16.75
C PRO A 310 12.66 36.27 16.10
N PHE A 311 13.19 37.23 15.35
CA PHE A 311 14.59 37.20 14.93
C PHE A 311 15.50 37.23 16.16
N ARG A 312 16.50 36.37 16.17
CA ARG A 312 17.56 36.36 17.18
C ARG A 312 18.93 36.46 16.49
N PRO A 313 19.82 37.37 16.91
CA PRO A 313 21.14 37.50 16.32
C PRO A 313 22.06 36.39 16.82
N LEU A 314 22.04 35.26 16.11
CA LEU A 314 22.83 34.08 16.45
C LEU A 314 24.32 34.27 16.10
N PRO A 315 25.25 33.82 16.96
CA PRO A 315 26.69 33.97 16.71
C PRO A 315 27.15 33.26 15.44
N GLY A 316 28.08 33.86 14.70
CA GLY A 316 28.64 33.28 13.48
C GLY A 316 27.71 33.34 12.27
N THR A 317 26.57 34.02 12.37
CA THR A 317 25.68 34.30 11.24
C THR A 317 25.95 35.70 10.67
N PRO A 318 25.72 35.95 9.36
CA PRO A 318 25.87 37.29 8.79
C PRO A 318 25.09 38.40 9.51
N LEU A 319 23.97 38.05 10.18
CA LEU A 319 23.12 38.99 10.91
C LEU A 319 23.39 39.03 12.43
N GLU A 320 24.51 38.50 12.92
CA GLU A 320 24.83 38.44 14.36
C GLU A 320 24.91 39.82 15.06
N HIS A 321 25.09 40.89 14.29
CA HIS A 321 25.14 42.26 14.80
C HIS A 321 23.84 43.04 14.62
N GLN A 322 22.84 42.47 13.95
CA GLN A 322 21.54 43.12 13.79
C GLN A 322 20.78 43.10 15.12
N ALA A 323 20.17 44.23 15.48
CA ALA A 323 19.32 44.30 16.68
C ALA A 323 18.07 43.43 16.51
N GLY A 324 17.70 42.70 17.57
CA GLY A 324 16.44 41.96 17.61
C GLY A 324 15.21 42.89 17.65
N PRO A 325 13.99 42.35 17.44
CA PRO A 325 12.77 43.14 17.48
C PRO A 325 12.50 43.69 18.89
N SER A 326 11.95 44.91 18.97
CA SER A 326 11.54 45.49 20.24
C SER A 326 10.31 44.76 20.80
N LEU A 327 10.17 44.72 22.13
CA LEU A 327 9.01 44.09 22.77
C LEU A 327 7.69 44.74 22.34
N GLY A 328 7.68 46.06 22.10
CA GLY A 328 6.51 46.77 21.61
C GLY A 328 6.08 46.35 20.21
N HIS A 329 7.03 46.23 19.27
CA HIS A 329 6.72 45.73 17.92
C HIS A 329 6.24 44.27 17.96
N MET A 330 6.82 43.44 18.83
CA MET A 330 6.38 42.05 19.02
C MET A 330 4.93 42.00 19.53
N GLU A 331 4.60 42.74 20.60
CA GLU A 331 3.25 42.77 21.15
C GLU A 331 2.23 43.26 20.11
N GLU A 332 2.55 44.32 19.37
CA GLU A 332 1.71 44.87 18.31
C GLU A 332 1.40 43.81 17.22
N LEU A 333 2.42 43.10 16.73
CA LEU A 333 2.25 42.09 15.67
C LEU A 333 1.49 40.85 16.15
N PHE A 334 1.73 40.38 17.37
CA PHE A 334 1.00 39.24 17.92
C PHE A 334 -0.47 39.57 18.22
N LEU A 335 -0.78 40.80 18.62
CA LEU A 335 -2.16 41.28 18.76
C LEU A 335 -2.86 41.37 17.40
N HIS A 336 -2.18 41.90 16.37
CA HIS A 336 -2.68 41.93 14.99
C HIS A 336 -2.97 40.50 14.47
N LEU A 337 -2.02 39.58 14.64
CA LEU A 337 -2.17 38.17 14.28
C LEU A 337 -3.40 37.53 14.94
N TYR A 338 -3.58 37.77 16.25
CA TYR A 338 -4.70 37.21 16.99
C TYR A 338 -6.05 37.73 16.48
N ALA A 339 -6.15 39.05 16.26
CA ALA A 339 -7.35 39.67 15.71
C ALA A 339 -7.69 39.10 14.33
N ALA A 340 -6.71 39.05 13.41
CA ALA A 340 -6.91 38.58 12.05
C ALA A 340 -7.30 37.08 11.99
N ILE A 341 -6.68 36.21 12.82
CA ILE A 341 -7.05 34.79 12.89
C ILE A 341 -8.45 34.60 13.48
N SER A 342 -8.81 35.39 14.50
CA SER A 342 -10.12 35.33 15.13
C SER A 342 -11.23 35.74 14.15
N GLU A 343 -10.98 36.74 13.30
CA GLU A 343 -11.93 37.18 12.26
C GLU A 343 -12.05 36.17 11.11
N ALA A 344 -10.94 35.54 10.70
CA ALA A 344 -10.93 34.57 9.60
C ALA A 344 -11.62 33.23 9.94
N GLY A 345 -11.87 32.94 11.23
CA GLY A 345 -12.57 31.74 11.67
C GLY A 345 -11.79 30.44 11.45
N PHE A 346 -10.45 30.50 11.49
CA PHE A 346 -9.63 29.28 11.35
C PHE A 346 -9.94 28.26 12.45
N PRO A 347 -9.81 26.94 12.18
CA PRO A 347 -9.94 25.92 13.20
C PRO A 347 -8.73 25.96 14.16
N THR A 348 -8.83 26.80 15.19
CA THR A 348 -7.72 27.12 16.11
C THR A 348 -7.14 25.91 16.83
N HIS A 349 -7.94 24.86 17.02
CA HIS A 349 -7.49 23.60 17.63
C HIS A 349 -6.33 22.89 16.93
N ARG A 350 -6.11 23.13 15.63
CA ARG A 350 -4.96 22.54 14.91
C ARG A 350 -3.65 23.22 15.24
N LEU A 351 -3.73 24.44 15.77
CA LEU A 351 -2.59 25.29 16.10
C LEU A 351 -2.13 25.13 17.55
N ARG A 352 -2.76 24.20 18.29
CA ARG A 352 -2.38 23.88 19.67
C ARG A 352 -0.94 23.37 19.70
N HIS A 353 -0.17 23.89 20.65
CA HIS A 353 1.24 23.52 20.86
C HIS A 353 2.10 23.55 19.59
N MET A 354 1.81 24.43 18.62
CA MET A 354 2.61 24.61 17.41
C MET A 354 3.64 25.75 17.49
N GLY A 355 3.48 26.67 18.44
CA GLY A 355 4.29 27.88 18.55
C GLY A 355 5.41 27.73 19.58
N ARG A 356 6.64 28.07 19.19
CA ARG A 356 7.79 28.18 20.12
C ARG A 356 7.75 29.45 20.99
N VAL A 357 6.90 30.42 20.63
CA VAL A 357 6.87 31.78 21.19
C VAL A 357 5.51 32.06 21.83
N LEU A 358 4.50 32.38 21.04
CA LEU A 358 3.11 32.27 21.41
C LEU A 358 2.41 31.59 20.25
N THR A 359 1.55 30.62 20.52
CA THR A 359 0.58 30.23 19.49
C THR A 359 -0.38 31.39 19.25
N PRO A 360 -1.03 31.46 18.08
CA PRO A 360 -2.11 32.41 17.86
C PRO A 360 -3.16 32.39 18.99
N MET A 361 -3.46 31.19 19.53
CA MET A 361 -4.39 31.04 20.65
C MET A 361 -3.86 31.59 21.98
N GLU A 362 -2.57 31.45 22.27
CA GLU A 362 -1.96 32.01 23.48
C GLU A 362 -1.84 33.54 23.42
N SER A 363 -1.87 34.12 22.22
CA SER A 363 -1.74 35.56 22.02
C SER A 363 -2.90 36.36 22.64
N ARG A 364 -4.05 35.72 22.89
CA ARG A 364 -5.18 36.32 23.64
C ARG A 364 -4.82 36.78 25.06
N VAL A 365 -3.77 36.20 25.64
CA VAL A 365 -3.27 36.55 26.98
C VAL A 365 -2.76 38.00 26.99
N LEU A 366 -2.32 38.52 25.85
CA LEU A 366 -1.94 39.93 25.69
C LEU A 366 -3.15 40.86 25.83
N ASP A 367 -4.35 40.43 25.43
CA ASP A 367 -5.62 41.18 25.55
C ASP A 367 -6.44 40.79 26.81
N GLY A 368 -5.90 39.94 27.69
CA GLY A 368 -6.57 39.52 28.93
C GLY A 368 -7.82 38.66 28.76
N ARG A 369 -8.12 38.13 27.55
CA ARG A 369 -9.31 37.31 27.29
C ARG A 369 -9.14 35.86 27.76
N GLU A 370 -10.20 35.25 28.30
CA GLU A 370 -10.25 33.82 28.63
C GLU A 370 -10.54 32.91 27.41
N ALA A 371 -10.19 31.61 27.52
CA ALA A 371 -10.46 30.62 26.48
C ALA A 371 -11.95 30.31 26.40
N MET A 372 -12.48 30.26 25.17
CA MET A 372 -13.86 29.87 24.90
C MET A 372 -14.11 28.38 25.22
N LEU A 373 -15.37 28.01 25.48
CA LEU A 373 -15.76 26.62 25.72
C LEU A 373 -15.43 25.68 24.55
N SER A 374 -15.59 26.16 23.32
CA SER A 374 -15.21 25.43 22.10
C SER A 374 -13.72 25.08 22.10
N GLU A 375 -12.87 26.04 22.46
CA GLU A 375 -11.42 25.86 22.54
C GLU A 375 -11.02 24.87 23.63
N ARG A 376 -11.65 24.98 24.82
CA ARG A 376 -11.45 24.03 25.94
C ARG A 376 -11.84 22.60 25.56
N TRP A 377 -12.89 22.42 24.77
CA TRP A 377 -13.30 21.10 24.29
C TRP A 377 -12.27 20.51 23.33
N VAL A 378 -11.80 21.27 22.33
CA VAL A 378 -10.86 20.68 21.36
C VAL A 378 -9.46 20.47 21.96
N SER A 379 -9.08 21.25 22.98
CA SER A 379 -7.87 20.99 23.77
C SER A 379 -8.04 19.84 24.78
N SER A 380 -9.21 19.20 24.86
CA SER A 380 -9.42 18.02 25.72
C SER A 380 -8.84 16.75 25.10
N SER A 381 -8.52 15.76 25.93
CA SER A 381 -7.99 14.46 25.46
C SER A 381 -8.94 13.71 24.53
N LEU A 382 -10.25 13.86 24.73
CA LEU A 382 -11.29 13.23 23.92
C LEU A 382 -11.44 13.93 22.57
N GLY A 383 -11.41 15.27 22.56
CA GLY A 383 -11.40 16.07 21.33
C GLY A 383 -10.21 15.73 20.42
N ARG A 384 -9.00 15.63 21.00
CA ARG A 384 -7.78 15.23 20.25
C ARG A 384 -7.90 13.87 19.57
N ARG A 385 -8.44 12.86 20.28
CA ARG A 385 -8.61 11.51 19.74
C ARG A 385 -9.62 11.46 18.59
N MET A 386 -10.74 12.17 18.73
CA MET A 386 -11.76 12.23 17.69
C MET A 386 -11.23 12.90 16.42
N ASP A 387 -10.51 14.02 16.54
CA ASP A 387 -9.97 14.71 15.37
C ASP A 387 -8.91 13.87 14.65
N GLY A 388 -8.00 13.22 15.40
CA GLY A 388 -7.02 12.31 14.81
C GLY A 388 -7.65 11.08 14.14
N TRP A 389 -8.78 10.57 14.66
CA TRP A 389 -9.54 9.51 14.00
C TRP A 389 -10.18 9.98 12.69
N LEU A 390 -10.78 11.18 12.67
CA LEU A 390 -11.35 11.78 11.47
C LEU A 390 -10.29 12.01 10.38
N ASP A 391 -9.11 12.49 10.77
CA ASP A 391 -7.99 12.68 9.83
C ASP A 391 -7.47 11.35 9.29
N GLY A 392 -7.40 10.32 10.14
CA GLY A 392 -7.09 8.95 9.72
C GLY A 392 -8.10 8.39 8.71
N LEU A 393 -9.41 8.56 8.97
CA LEU A 393 -10.47 8.12 8.06
C LEU A 393 -10.42 8.87 6.72
N ARG A 394 -10.26 10.20 6.75
CA ARG A 394 -10.15 11.01 5.54
C ARG A 394 -8.94 10.61 4.70
N ARG A 395 -7.80 10.37 5.34
CA ARG A 395 -6.57 9.92 4.67
C ARG A 395 -6.76 8.55 4.05
N HIS A 396 -7.37 7.61 4.78
CA HIS A 396 -7.68 6.28 4.26
C HIS A 396 -8.55 6.38 3.01
N LEU A 397 -9.69 7.06 3.08
CA LEU A 397 -10.62 7.19 1.96
C LEU A 397 -10.01 7.89 0.72
N ARG A 398 -9.08 8.84 0.92
CA ARG A 398 -8.43 9.55 -0.20
C ARG A 398 -7.22 8.82 -0.78
N ALA A 399 -6.49 8.05 0.03
CA ALA A 399 -5.27 7.37 -0.39
C ALA A 399 -5.48 5.89 -0.79
N SER A 400 -6.67 5.33 -0.58
CA SER A 400 -6.92 3.87 -0.62
C SER A 400 -6.82 3.18 -2.00
N ASN A 401 -6.52 3.85 -3.12
CA ASN A 401 -6.68 3.22 -4.45
C ASN A 401 -5.44 3.18 -5.37
N GLY A 402 -4.22 3.37 -4.85
CA GLY A 402 -3.00 3.32 -5.67
C GLY A 402 -2.06 2.17 -5.31
N GLY A 403 -2.18 1.02 -5.99
CA GLY A 403 -1.19 -0.08 -5.93
C GLY A 403 0.05 0.13 -6.81
N GLY A 404 0.44 1.39 -7.06
CA GLY A 404 1.57 1.76 -7.92
C GLY A 404 2.40 2.89 -7.31
N ASP A 405 3.61 3.10 -7.85
CA ASP A 405 4.62 4.04 -7.33
C ASP A 405 4.17 5.53 -7.27
N GLU A 406 3.06 5.90 -7.90
CA GLU A 406 2.42 7.22 -7.75
C GLU A 406 1.15 7.12 -6.88
N ILE A 407 1.21 7.65 -5.65
CA ILE A 407 0.03 7.78 -4.79
C ILE A 407 -0.85 8.93 -5.32
N LEU A 408 -1.77 8.62 -6.22
CA LEU A 408 -2.79 9.57 -6.66
C LEU A 408 -3.89 9.68 -5.61
N LEU A 409 -4.01 10.84 -4.96
CA LEU A 409 -5.09 11.12 -4.02
C LEU A 409 -6.43 11.27 -4.74
N ASP A 410 -7.45 10.57 -4.26
CA ASP A 410 -8.82 10.74 -4.72
C ASP A 410 -9.40 12.07 -4.20
N ARG A 411 -9.69 12.98 -5.14
CA ARG A 411 -10.17 14.34 -4.84
C ARG A 411 -11.70 14.45 -4.84
N ARG A 412 -12.42 13.34 -5.02
CA ARG A 412 -13.89 13.34 -4.96
C ARG A 412 -14.39 13.79 -3.57
N PRO A 413 -15.62 14.34 -3.49
CA PRO A 413 -16.21 14.73 -2.22
C PRO A 413 -16.28 13.55 -1.23
N MET A 414 -16.08 13.81 0.06
CA MET A 414 -16.04 12.76 1.10
C MET A 414 -17.29 11.87 1.13
N HIS A 415 -18.47 12.43 0.85
CA HIS A 415 -19.72 11.66 0.80
C HIS A 415 -19.74 10.66 -0.35
N VAL A 416 -19.08 10.96 -1.48
CA VAL A 416 -18.94 10.03 -2.62
C VAL A 416 -18.00 8.89 -2.27
N LEU A 417 -16.87 9.19 -1.59
CA LEU A 417 -15.92 8.17 -1.15
C LEU A 417 -16.56 7.22 -0.14
N LEU A 418 -17.27 7.77 0.85
CA LEU A 418 -18.04 6.99 1.82
C LEU A 418 -19.12 6.13 1.15
N ALA A 419 -19.83 6.67 0.16
CA ALA A 419 -20.82 5.90 -0.59
C ALA A 419 -20.17 4.76 -1.40
N GLY A 420 -18.97 4.98 -1.94
CA GLY A 420 -18.19 3.95 -2.64
C GLY A 420 -17.83 2.77 -1.73
N GLU A 421 -17.35 3.05 -0.51
CA GLU A 421 -17.04 2.00 0.47
C GLU A 421 -18.30 1.29 1.01
N ALA A 422 -19.45 1.99 1.08
CA ALA A 422 -20.70 1.42 1.56
C ALA A 422 -21.44 0.55 0.51
N LEU A 423 -21.15 0.76 -0.79
CA LEU A 423 -21.85 0.11 -1.89
C LEU A 423 -21.78 -1.43 -1.87
N PRO A 424 -20.61 -2.08 -1.62
CA PRO A 424 -20.54 -3.54 -1.54
C PRO A 424 -21.40 -4.11 -0.40
N PHE A 425 -21.45 -3.43 0.74
CA PHE A 425 -22.29 -3.83 1.87
C PHE A 425 -23.78 -3.73 1.54
N ALA A 426 -24.20 -2.62 0.91
CA ALA A 426 -25.58 -2.45 0.45
C ALA A 426 -25.96 -3.53 -0.58
N ALA A 427 -25.06 -3.83 -1.53
CA ALA A 427 -25.26 -4.88 -2.52
C ALA A 427 -25.41 -6.26 -1.87
N LEU A 428 -24.57 -6.60 -0.88
CA LEU A 428 -24.67 -7.84 -0.11
C LEU A 428 -26.02 -7.94 0.61
N ILE A 429 -26.47 -6.87 1.27
CA ILE A 429 -27.78 -6.84 1.95
C ILE A 429 -28.90 -7.10 0.93
N VAL A 430 -28.89 -6.44 -0.22
CA VAL A 430 -29.90 -6.63 -1.26
C VAL A 430 -29.89 -8.06 -1.81
N ILE A 431 -28.72 -8.61 -2.11
CA ILE A 431 -28.58 -9.99 -2.61
C ILE A 431 -29.09 -11.00 -1.58
N SER A 432 -28.75 -10.83 -0.30
CA SER A 432 -29.26 -11.68 0.78
C SER A 432 -30.78 -11.59 0.94
N LEU A 433 -31.35 -10.38 0.85
CA LEU A 433 -32.80 -10.19 0.90
C LEU A 433 -33.51 -10.83 -0.30
N LEU A 434 -32.94 -10.72 -1.51
CA LEU A 434 -33.48 -11.38 -2.70
C LEU A 434 -33.43 -12.90 -2.59
N ALA A 435 -32.33 -13.47 -2.08
CA ALA A 435 -32.22 -14.90 -1.84
C ALA A 435 -33.23 -15.39 -0.78
N PHE A 436 -33.42 -14.62 0.30
CA PHE A 436 -34.42 -14.91 1.32
C PHE A 436 -35.86 -14.85 0.77
N ALA A 437 -36.16 -13.83 -0.04
CA ALA A 437 -37.44 -13.68 -0.71
C ALA A 437 -37.70 -14.87 -1.65
N ALA A 438 -36.71 -15.25 -2.48
CA ALA A 438 -36.81 -16.39 -3.38
C ALA A 438 -37.04 -17.72 -2.63
N GLY A 439 -36.33 -17.95 -1.51
CA GLY A 439 -36.53 -19.13 -0.66
C GLY A 439 -37.92 -19.20 0.00
N SER A 440 -38.62 -18.07 0.10
CA SER A 440 -39.97 -17.98 0.67
C SER A 440 -41.09 -18.08 -0.39
N MET A 441 -40.75 -18.19 -1.68
CA MET A 441 -41.72 -18.36 -2.76
C MET A 441 -42.23 -19.81 -2.84
N ASP A 442 -43.41 -19.99 -3.44
CA ASP A 442 -43.97 -21.31 -3.74
C ASP A 442 -43.05 -22.09 -4.69
N VAL A 443 -42.90 -23.38 -4.40
CA VAL A 443 -42.02 -24.28 -5.17
C VAL A 443 -42.54 -24.43 -6.61
N PRO A 444 -41.68 -24.26 -7.64
CA PRO A 444 -42.06 -24.48 -9.03
C PRO A 444 -42.57 -25.91 -9.30
N GLN A 445 -43.47 -26.06 -10.29
CA GLN A 445 -43.99 -27.37 -10.67
C GLN A 445 -42.86 -28.33 -11.09
N GLY A 446 -42.92 -29.57 -10.60
CA GLY A 446 -41.93 -30.61 -10.89
C GLY A 446 -40.67 -30.57 -10.02
N LEU A 447 -40.62 -29.73 -8.98
CA LEU A 447 -39.49 -29.62 -8.05
C LEU A 447 -39.92 -29.88 -6.59
N SER A 448 -39.01 -30.43 -5.78
CA SER A 448 -39.22 -30.60 -4.33
C SER A 448 -38.81 -29.34 -3.55
N GLN A 449 -39.26 -29.19 -2.30
CA GLN A 449 -38.82 -28.08 -1.44
C GLN A 449 -37.29 -28.06 -1.29
N ASN A 450 -36.67 -29.23 -1.06
CA ASN A 450 -35.22 -29.34 -0.96
C ASN A 450 -34.53 -29.00 -2.29
N GLY A 451 -35.16 -29.32 -3.42
CA GLY A 451 -34.70 -28.93 -4.75
C GLY A 451 -34.79 -27.42 -5.00
N TRP A 452 -35.83 -26.75 -4.49
CA TRP A 452 -35.93 -25.31 -4.58
C TRP A 452 -34.88 -24.61 -3.71
N SER A 453 -34.75 -25.03 -2.45
CA SER A 453 -33.72 -24.53 -1.54
C SER A 453 -32.30 -24.73 -2.09
N SER A 454 -32.02 -25.86 -2.74
CA SER A 454 -30.71 -26.11 -3.36
C SER A 454 -30.43 -25.17 -4.54
N LEU A 455 -31.45 -24.85 -5.37
CA LEU A 455 -31.34 -23.85 -6.43
C LEU A 455 -31.13 -22.44 -5.89
N VAL A 456 -31.83 -22.06 -4.82
CA VAL A 456 -31.66 -20.73 -4.20
C VAL A 456 -30.25 -20.56 -3.64
N VAL A 457 -29.72 -21.58 -2.95
CA VAL A 457 -28.33 -21.57 -2.47
C VAL A 457 -27.35 -21.52 -3.63
N PHE A 458 -27.55 -22.33 -4.68
CA PHE A 458 -26.71 -22.29 -5.87
C PHE A 458 -26.74 -20.91 -6.54
N ALA A 459 -27.91 -20.30 -6.71
CA ALA A 459 -28.06 -18.98 -7.32
C ALA A 459 -27.39 -17.87 -6.48
N LEU A 460 -27.52 -17.93 -5.15
CA LEU A 460 -26.83 -17.02 -4.25
C LEU A 460 -25.30 -17.15 -4.39
N CYS A 461 -24.77 -18.37 -4.30
CA CYS A 461 -23.34 -18.63 -4.47
C CYS A 461 -22.85 -18.24 -5.86
N LEU A 462 -23.65 -18.48 -6.91
CA LEU A 462 -23.37 -18.08 -8.28
C LEU A 462 -23.22 -16.56 -8.40
N VAL A 463 -24.19 -15.79 -7.91
CA VAL A 463 -24.14 -14.32 -7.94
C VAL A 463 -22.91 -13.82 -7.18
N LEU A 464 -22.62 -14.39 -6.01
CA LEU A 464 -21.46 -13.99 -5.20
C LEU A 464 -20.11 -14.38 -5.82
N TRP A 465 -20.02 -15.55 -6.47
CA TRP A 465 -18.82 -15.96 -7.22
C TRP A 465 -18.58 -15.09 -8.46
N VAL A 466 -19.66 -14.70 -9.15
CA VAL A 466 -19.59 -13.84 -10.33
C VAL A 466 -19.24 -12.40 -9.97
N THR A 467 -19.90 -11.85 -8.96
CA THR A 467 -19.68 -10.46 -8.52
C THR A 467 -18.40 -10.28 -7.70
N GLN A 468 -17.85 -11.36 -7.14
CA GLN A 468 -16.71 -11.35 -6.22
C GLN A 468 -16.87 -10.39 -5.02
N LEU A 469 -18.12 -10.11 -4.62
CA LEU A 469 -18.42 -9.32 -3.42
C LEU A 469 -17.88 -9.99 -2.15
N LEU A 470 -17.75 -11.32 -2.18
CA LEU A 470 -17.03 -12.11 -1.19
C LEU A 470 -15.95 -12.95 -1.88
N PRO A 471 -14.81 -13.22 -1.21
CA PRO A 471 -13.81 -14.15 -1.73
C PRO A 471 -14.42 -15.52 -2.02
N LEU A 472 -13.98 -16.19 -3.10
CA LEU A 472 -14.56 -17.46 -3.57
C LEU A 472 -14.67 -18.53 -2.47
N ALA A 473 -13.65 -18.61 -1.61
CA ALA A 473 -13.62 -19.52 -0.47
C ALA A 473 -14.71 -19.20 0.56
N VAL A 474 -14.93 -17.91 0.85
CA VAL A 474 -15.95 -17.44 1.81
C VAL A 474 -17.35 -17.71 1.28
N THR A 475 -17.58 -17.46 -0.02
CA THR A 475 -18.85 -17.83 -0.69
C THR A 475 -19.11 -19.33 -0.63
N SER A 476 -18.06 -20.15 -0.74
CA SER A 476 -18.16 -21.62 -0.67
C SER A 476 -18.48 -22.09 0.75
N LEU A 477 -17.86 -21.47 1.76
CA LEU A 477 -18.20 -21.69 3.18
C LEU A 477 -19.65 -21.30 3.49
N LEU A 478 -20.14 -20.21 2.90
CA LEU A 478 -21.55 -19.81 3.02
C LEU A 478 -22.47 -20.90 2.46
N GLY A 479 -22.21 -21.41 1.25
CA GLY A 479 -22.98 -22.51 0.67
C GLY A 479 -22.97 -23.76 1.54
N LEU A 480 -21.81 -24.15 2.06
CA LEU A 480 -21.65 -25.28 2.98
C LEU A 480 -22.43 -25.13 4.28
N ALA A 481 -22.54 -23.91 4.80
CA ALA A 481 -23.33 -23.63 5.98
C ALA A 481 -24.83 -23.64 5.68
N LEU A 482 -25.25 -23.08 4.54
CA LEU A 482 -26.67 -22.95 4.19
C LEU A 482 -27.33 -24.29 3.82
N LEU A 483 -26.63 -25.20 3.15
CA LEU A 483 -27.19 -26.50 2.75
C LEU A 483 -27.79 -27.31 3.93
N PRO A 484 -27.09 -27.52 5.05
CA PRO A 484 -27.67 -28.20 6.21
C PRO A 484 -28.63 -27.31 7.00
N LEU A 485 -28.42 -25.98 7.04
CA LEU A 485 -29.33 -25.07 7.74
C LEU A 485 -30.73 -25.01 7.10
N LEU A 486 -30.81 -25.24 5.79
CA LEU A 486 -32.06 -25.28 5.03
C LEU A 486 -32.59 -26.71 4.83
N ASP A 487 -32.07 -27.69 5.59
CA ASP A 487 -32.44 -29.11 5.54
C ASP A 487 -32.36 -29.73 4.12
N VAL A 488 -31.47 -29.21 3.26
CA VAL A 488 -31.25 -29.73 1.91
C VAL A 488 -30.52 -31.08 1.96
N LEU A 489 -29.46 -31.15 2.78
CA LEU A 489 -28.67 -32.35 3.04
C LEU A 489 -28.23 -32.40 4.51
N PRO A 490 -28.10 -33.59 5.13
CA PRO A 490 -27.58 -33.71 6.50
C PRO A 490 -26.16 -33.13 6.63
N ALA A 491 -25.87 -32.44 7.75
CA ALA A 491 -24.56 -31.81 7.99
C ALA A 491 -23.39 -32.80 7.88
N SER A 492 -23.56 -34.05 8.35
CA SER A 492 -22.54 -35.10 8.23
C SER A 492 -22.19 -35.42 6.79
N GLN A 493 -23.19 -35.44 5.90
CA GLN A 493 -22.97 -35.66 4.46
C GLN A 493 -22.27 -34.45 3.86
N VAL A 494 -22.76 -33.24 4.11
CA VAL A 494 -22.18 -32.00 3.56
C VAL A 494 -20.71 -31.85 3.94
N PHE A 495 -20.36 -32.00 5.22
CA PHE A 495 -18.98 -31.85 5.66
C PHE A 495 -18.07 -32.99 5.23
N SER A 496 -18.60 -34.21 5.04
CA SER A 496 -17.82 -35.34 4.52
C SER A 496 -17.29 -35.12 3.10
N LEU A 497 -17.91 -34.23 2.32
CA LEU A 497 -17.49 -33.92 0.94
C LEU A 497 -16.15 -33.20 0.86
N PHE A 498 -15.65 -32.62 1.96
CA PHE A 498 -14.24 -32.18 2.05
C PHE A 498 -13.24 -33.34 2.03
N GLY A 499 -13.70 -34.54 2.38
CA GLY A 499 -12.96 -35.79 2.29
C GLY A 499 -12.72 -36.27 0.86
N ASN A 500 -13.24 -35.56 -0.16
CA ASN A 500 -13.12 -35.99 -1.56
C ASN A 500 -11.63 -36.07 -1.99
N PRO A 501 -11.19 -37.18 -2.61
CA PRO A 501 -9.80 -37.39 -3.00
C PRO A 501 -9.21 -36.24 -3.83
N ALA A 502 -9.99 -35.61 -4.70
CA ALA A 502 -9.51 -34.53 -5.54
C ALA A 502 -9.13 -33.26 -4.74
N VAL A 503 -9.79 -33.01 -3.59
CA VAL A 503 -9.43 -31.91 -2.67
C VAL A 503 -8.05 -32.15 -2.07
N PHE A 504 -7.75 -33.40 -1.69
CA PHE A 504 -6.42 -33.77 -1.18
C PHE A 504 -5.36 -33.85 -2.27
N PHE A 505 -5.74 -34.21 -3.49
CA PHE A 505 -4.85 -34.16 -4.65
C PHE A 505 -4.37 -32.74 -4.93
N ILE A 506 -5.28 -31.75 -5.01
CA ILE A 506 -4.89 -30.36 -5.24
C ILE A 506 -4.07 -29.80 -4.07
N LEU A 507 -4.41 -30.15 -2.83
CA LEU A 507 -3.64 -29.76 -1.65
C LEU A 507 -2.18 -30.26 -1.75
N GLY A 508 -2.00 -31.55 -2.05
CA GLY A 508 -0.67 -32.14 -2.24
C GLY A 508 0.08 -31.52 -3.42
N ALA A 509 -0.59 -31.28 -4.55
CA ALA A 509 0.00 -30.63 -5.72
C ALA A 509 0.47 -29.19 -5.39
N PHE A 510 -0.33 -28.40 -4.66
CA PHE A 510 0.08 -27.06 -4.23
C PHE A 510 1.24 -27.09 -3.24
N MET A 511 1.28 -28.04 -2.32
CA MET A 511 2.42 -28.20 -1.41
C MET A 511 3.70 -28.56 -2.16
N LEU A 512 3.63 -29.44 -3.16
CA LEU A 512 4.77 -29.78 -4.02
C LEU A 512 5.23 -28.59 -4.87
N ALA A 513 4.30 -27.84 -5.46
CA ALA A 513 4.61 -26.63 -6.22
C ALA A 513 5.25 -25.55 -5.34
N ALA A 514 4.71 -25.32 -4.13
CA ALA A 514 5.31 -24.44 -3.13
C ALA A 514 6.74 -24.87 -2.77
N GLY A 515 6.98 -26.17 -2.61
CA GLY A 515 8.32 -26.69 -2.39
C GLY A 515 9.28 -26.44 -3.56
N ALA A 516 8.78 -26.56 -4.79
CA ALA A 516 9.55 -26.31 -6.01
C ALA A 516 9.96 -24.84 -6.15
N MET A 517 9.08 -23.91 -5.73
CA MET A 517 9.39 -22.49 -5.67
C MET A 517 10.41 -22.19 -4.56
N GLN A 518 10.18 -22.71 -3.36
CA GLN A 518 11.02 -22.41 -2.19
C GLN A 518 12.45 -22.97 -2.29
N SER A 519 12.64 -24.08 -3.03
CA SER A 519 13.97 -24.61 -3.30
C SER A 519 14.79 -23.75 -4.27
N GLY A 520 14.17 -22.80 -4.99
CA GLY A 520 14.81 -22.00 -6.03
C GLY A 520 15.07 -22.76 -7.33
N LEU A 521 14.59 -24.01 -7.44
CA LEU A 521 14.68 -24.84 -8.66
C LEU A 521 14.08 -24.10 -9.86
N SER A 522 12.89 -23.55 -9.67
CA SER A 522 12.08 -22.91 -10.72
C SER A 522 12.77 -21.66 -11.29
N GLU A 523 13.31 -20.80 -10.41
CA GLU A 523 14.02 -19.57 -10.81
C GLU A 523 15.33 -19.86 -11.55
N ARG A 524 16.12 -20.82 -11.05
CA ARG A 524 17.37 -21.24 -11.72
C ARG A 524 17.11 -21.79 -13.12
N MET A 525 16.09 -22.63 -13.27
CA MET A 525 15.72 -23.21 -14.57
C MET A 525 15.22 -22.14 -15.54
N ALA A 526 14.44 -21.16 -15.05
CA ALA A 526 13.97 -20.04 -15.84
C ALA A 526 15.14 -19.21 -16.40
N LEU A 527 16.02 -18.73 -15.52
CA LEU A 527 17.17 -17.89 -15.91
C LEU A 527 18.15 -18.62 -16.82
N LEU A 528 18.45 -19.90 -16.55
CA LEU A 528 19.34 -20.70 -17.40
C LEU A 528 18.80 -20.85 -18.83
N THR A 529 17.49 -21.08 -18.95
CA THR A 529 16.86 -21.25 -20.26
C THR A 529 16.80 -19.94 -21.02
N ILE A 530 16.48 -18.83 -20.34
CA ILE A 530 16.44 -17.51 -20.99
C ILE A 530 17.84 -17.06 -21.42
N ASP A 531 18.88 -17.23 -20.60
CA ASP A 531 20.27 -16.93 -20.97
C ASP A 531 20.72 -17.75 -22.20
N ARG A 532 20.34 -19.03 -22.26
CA ARG A 532 20.72 -19.93 -23.36
C ARG A 532 19.98 -19.66 -24.67
N PHE A 533 18.68 -19.40 -24.62
CA PHE A 533 17.83 -19.32 -25.82
C PHE A 533 17.43 -17.89 -26.21
N GLY A 534 17.47 -16.93 -25.29
CA GLY A 534 17.08 -15.52 -25.47
C GLY A 534 18.08 -14.66 -26.26
N THR A 535 18.73 -15.23 -27.27
CA THR A 535 19.86 -14.61 -28.01
C THR A 535 19.48 -13.61 -29.09
N SER A 536 18.18 -13.43 -29.38
CA SER A 536 17.66 -12.44 -30.33
C SER A 536 16.26 -12.02 -29.91
N PRO A 537 15.73 -10.86 -30.35
CA PRO A 537 14.41 -10.38 -29.94
C PRO A 537 13.29 -11.40 -30.17
N ARG A 538 13.27 -12.05 -31.34
CA ARG A 538 12.28 -13.08 -31.64
C ARG A 538 12.43 -14.32 -30.76
N ARG A 539 13.66 -14.78 -30.51
CA ARG A 539 13.90 -15.95 -29.67
C ARG A 539 13.55 -15.65 -28.21
N LEU A 540 13.90 -14.46 -27.71
CA LEU A 540 13.56 -14.03 -26.36
C LEU A 540 12.05 -13.98 -26.17
N LEU A 541 11.31 -13.39 -27.11
CA LEU A 541 9.84 -13.39 -27.07
C LEU A 541 9.26 -14.81 -27.05
N LEU A 542 9.74 -15.70 -27.92
CA LEU A 542 9.27 -17.09 -27.94
C LEU A 542 9.69 -17.88 -26.70
N THR A 543 10.86 -17.62 -26.13
CA THR A 543 11.27 -18.21 -24.84
C THR A 543 10.37 -17.73 -23.72
N MET A 544 10.00 -16.45 -23.70
CA MET A 544 9.03 -15.89 -22.74
C MET A 544 7.60 -16.42 -22.93
N LEU A 545 7.30 -17.11 -24.03
CA LEU A 545 6.02 -17.80 -24.26
C LEU A 545 6.11 -19.29 -23.89
N LEU A 546 7.08 -19.99 -24.49
CA LEU A 546 7.20 -21.44 -24.41
C LEU A 546 7.67 -21.91 -23.04
N LEU A 547 8.57 -21.18 -22.39
CA LEU A 547 9.10 -21.60 -21.11
C LEU A 547 8.06 -21.52 -19.99
N PRO A 548 7.28 -20.42 -19.84
CA PRO A 548 6.13 -20.41 -18.95
C PRO A 548 5.12 -21.51 -19.26
N ALA A 549 4.87 -21.81 -20.54
CA ALA A 549 3.96 -22.89 -20.91
C ALA A 549 4.44 -24.27 -20.43
N VAL A 550 5.72 -24.58 -20.63
CA VAL A 550 6.32 -25.84 -20.16
C VAL A 550 6.30 -25.90 -18.64
N MET A 551 6.65 -24.81 -17.95
CA MET A 551 6.65 -24.80 -16.49
C MET A 551 5.24 -24.95 -15.91
N ALA A 552 4.22 -24.36 -16.56
CA ALA A 552 2.83 -24.47 -16.14
C ALA A 552 2.26 -25.90 -16.30
N CYS A 553 2.92 -26.80 -17.01
CA CYS A 553 2.55 -28.23 -16.98
C CYS A 553 2.81 -28.90 -15.63
N PHE A 554 3.69 -28.33 -14.80
CA PHE A 554 4.18 -28.95 -13.56
C PHE A 554 3.86 -28.14 -12.31
N MET A 555 3.47 -26.88 -12.47
CA MET A 555 3.12 -25.99 -11.36
C MET A 555 1.98 -25.07 -11.78
N PRO A 556 1.25 -24.48 -10.82
CA PRO A 556 0.11 -23.64 -11.14
C PRO A 556 0.48 -22.42 -12.00
N GLU A 557 -0.36 -22.10 -13.00
CA GLU A 557 -0.14 -20.99 -13.94
C GLU A 557 0.11 -19.63 -13.25
N HIS A 558 -0.53 -19.38 -12.10
CA HIS A 558 -0.31 -18.16 -11.32
C HIS A 558 1.07 -18.11 -10.66
N ALA A 559 1.60 -19.25 -10.21
CA ALA A 559 2.95 -19.33 -9.65
C ALA A 559 4.01 -19.09 -10.73
N VAL A 560 3.81 -19.65 -11.93
CA VAL A 560 4.68 -19.40 -13.09
C VAL A 560 4.67 -17.92 -13.45
N ALA A 561 3.49 -17.30 -13.55
CA ALA A 561 3.41 -15.89 -13.90
C ALA A 561 4.07 -14.99 -12.84
N ALA A 562 3.89 -15.27 -11.54
CA ALA A 562 4.54 -14.54 -10.46
C ALA A 562 6.08 -14.67 -10.50
N LEU A 563 6.59 -15.85 -10.84
CA LEU A 563 8.03 -16.10 -11.00
C LEU A 563 8.64 -15.29 -12.15
N PHE A 564 7.95 -15.25 -13.29
CA PHE A 564 8.48 -14.64 -14.50
C PHE A 564 8.19 -13.15 -14.63
N LEU A 565 7.23 -12.60 -13.87
CA LEU A 565 6.89 -11.18 -13.93
C LEU A 565 8.10 -10.27 -13.58
N PRO A 566 8.87 -10.50 -12.49
CA PRO A 566 10.08 -9.74 -12.21
C PRO A 566 11.13 -9.87 -13.33
N ILE A 567 11.25 -11.06 -13.92
CA ILE A 567 12.18 -11.34 -15.02
C ILE A 567 11.78 -10.53 -16.27
N ALA A 568 10.50 -10.55 -16.62
CA ALA A 568 9.94 -9.79 -17.73
C ALA A 568 10.14 -8.27 -17.51
N TRP A 569 9.92 -7.80 -16.29
CA TRP A 569 10.10 -6.40 -15.93
C TRP A 569 11.56 -5.96 -16.07
N GLU A 570 12.50 -6.79 -15.59
CA GLU A 570 13.92 -6.51 -15.69
C GLU A 570 14.44 -6.55 -17.13
N ILE A 571 13.91 -7.47 -17.96
CA ILE A 571 14.14 -7.48 -19.42
C ILE A 571 13.66 -6.17 -20.04
N VAL A 572 12.42 -5.76 -19.79
CA VAL A 572 11.84 -4.54 -20.39
C VAL A 572 12.62 -3.28 -19.97
N ARG A 573 13.01 -3.20 -18.69
CA ARG A 573 13.78 -2.07 -18.14
C ARG A 573 15.20 -2.00 -18.69
N SER A 574 15.90 -3.12 -18.78
CA SER A 574 17.27 -3.19 -19.32
C SER A 574 17.35 -2.86 -20.82
N LEU A 575 16.25 -3.08 -21.55
CA LEU A 575 16.09 -2.66 -22.94
C LEU A 575 15.70 -1.17 -23.10
N GLY A 576 15.50 -0.43 -22.00
CA GLY A 576 15.11 0.98 -22.03
C GLY A 576 13.72 1.23 -22.62
N LEU A 577 12.83 0.23 -22.62
CA LEU A 577 11.52 0.33 -23.26
C LEU A 577 10.51 1.00 -22.33
N LYS A 578 9.83 2.02 -22.84
CA LYS A 578 8.77 2.75 -22.12
C LYS A 578 7.40 2.11 -22.30
N ALA A 579 6.47 2.44 -21.39
CA ALA A 579 5.07 2.06 -21.52
C ALA A 579 4.49 2.53 -22.87
N GLY A 580 3.75 1.65 -23.55
CA GLY A 580 3.26 1.87 -24.92
C GLY A 580 4.13 1.22 -26.01
N ASN A 581 5.36 0.79 -25.72
CA ASN A 581 6.17 0.02 -26.66
C ASN A 581 5.57 -1.37 -26.90
N ARG A 582 5.39 -1.74 -28.17
CA ARG A 582 4.77 -3.01 -28.57
C ARG A 582 5.62 -4.25 -28.25
N TYR A 583 6.96 -4.14 -28.27
CA TYR A 583 7.83 -5.25 -27.88
C TYR A 583 7.72 -5.54 -26.38
N ALA A 584 7.75 -4.48 -25.55
CA ALA A 584 7.52 -4.62 -24.11
C ALA A 584 6.16 -5.26 -23.80
N GLN A 585 5.09 -4.79 -24.46
CA GLN A 585 3.75 -5.39 -24.37
C GLN A 585 3.76 -6.87 -24.71
N SER A 586 4.40 -7.26 -25.81
CA SER A 586 4.43 -8.64 -26.27
C SER A 586 5.22 -9.56 -25.35
N ILE A 587 6.26 -9.08 -24.65
CA ILE A 587 6.96 -9.86 -23.63
C ILE A 587 6.02 -10.21 -22.48
N PHE A 588 5.21 -9.25 -22.02
CA PHE A 588 4.21 -9.51 -20.98
C PHE A 588 3.07 -10.42 -21.48
N PHE A 589 2.57 -10.25 -22.71
CA PHE A 589 1.59 -11.17 -23.27
C PHE A 589 2.16 -12.59 -23.46
N ALA A 590 3.40 -12.72 -23.92
CA ALA A 590 4.07 -14.01 -24.08
C ALA A 590 4.12 -14.76 -22.74
N LEU A 591 4.55 -14.06 -21.68
CA LEU A 591 4.52 -14.58 -20.32
C LEU A 591 3.13 -15.10 -19.92
N ALA A 592 2.12 -14.23 -20.00
CA ALA A 592 0.79 -14.56 -19.47
C ALA A 592 0.13 -15.69 -20.28
N TRP A 593 0.13 -15.57 -21.61
CA TRP A 593 -0.45 -16.57 -22.49
C TRP A 593 0.27 -17.91 -22.40
N GLY A 594 1.60 -17.88 -22.26
CA GLY A 594 2.40 -19.09 -22.03
C GLY A 594 1.94 -19.82 -20.77
N ALA A 595 1.90 -19.12 -19.63
CA ALA A 595 1.46 -19.70 -18.37
C ALA A 595 0.02 -20.23 -18.43
N ILE A 596 -0.92 -19.48 -19.01
CA ILE A 596 -2.33 -19.88 -19.14
C ILE A 596 -2.47 -21.14 -20.01
N ILE A 597 -1.90 -21.13 -21.22
CA ILE A 597 -2.04 -22.24 -22.17
C ILE A 597 -1.37 -23.51 -21.63
N GLY A 598 -0.16 -23.37 -21.08
CA GLY A 598 0.56 -24.49 -20.47
C GLY A 598 -0.19 -25.09 -19.28
N GLY A 599 -0.88 -24.24 -18.51
CA GLY A 599 -1.68 -24.67 -17.37
C GLY A 599 -2.84 -25.60 -17.75
N VAL A 600 -3.26 -25.63 -19.03
CA VAL A 600 -4.36 -26.47 -19.52
C VAL A 600 -3.91 -27.90 -19.84
N ILE A 601 -2.65 -28.07 -20.23
CA ILE A 601 -2.12 -29.32 -20.78
C ILE A 601 -2.26 -30.48 -19.78
N THR A 602 -2.03 -30.23 -18.50
CA THR A 602 -2.03 -31.26 -17.44
C THR A 602 -3.03 -30.93 -16.33
N LEU A 603 -3.34 -31.92 -15.48
CA LEU A 603 -4.17 -31.72 -14.28
C LEU A 603 -3.51 -30.84 -13.20
N LEU A 604 -2.21 -30.52 -13.31
CA LEU A 604 -1.48 -29.77 -12.28
C LEU A 604 -1.42 -28.28 -12.57
N GLY A 605 -1.58 -27.90 -13.83
CA GLY A 605 -1.33 -26.54 -14.28
C GLY A 605 -2.36 -25.51 -13.81
N GLY A 606 -3.55 -25.95 -13.43
CA GLY A 606 -4.59 -25.10 -12.90
C GLY A 606 -5.60 -25.85 -12.04
N ALA A 607 -6.31 -25.09 -11.21
CA ALA A 607 -7.33 -25.62 -10.31
C ALA A 607 -8.52 -26.28 -11.05
N ARG A 608 -8.82 -25.85 -12.28
CA ARG A 608 -9.94 -26.35 -13.10
C ARG A 608 -9.96 -27.87 -13.31
N GLY A 609 -8.83 -28.51 -13.59
CA GLY A 609 -8.79 -29.93 -13.94
C GLY A 609 -9.11 -30.86 -12.76
N PRO A 610 -8.42 -30.70 -11.62
CA PRO A 610 -8.73 -31.46 -10.40
C PRO A 610 -10.18 -31.28 -9.94
N LEU A 611 -10.73 -30.07 -10.07
CA LEU A 611 -12.13 -29.82 -9.72
C LEU A 611 -13.09 -30.53 -10.69
N ALA A 612 -12.80 -30.52 -11.99
CA ALA A 612 -13.60 -31.25 -12.98
C ALA A 612 -13.61 -32.75 -12.69
N LEU A 613 -12.45 -33.33 -12.32
CA LEU A 613 -12.35 -34.72 -11.87
C LEU A 613 -13.21 -34.96 -10.62
N ALA A 614 -13.05 -34.12 -9.59
CA ALA A 614 -13.78 -34.22 -8.33
C ALA A 614 -15.29 -34.25 -8.51
N LEU A 615 -15.80 -33.30 -9.29
CA LEU A 615 -17.23 -33.14 -9.55
C LEU A 615 -17.76 -34.30 -10.39
N THR A 616 -16.98 -34.78 -11.36
CA THR A 616 -17.42 -35.93 -12.17
C THR A 616 -17.55 -37.19 -11.33
N GLU A 617 -16.56 -37.47 -10.47
CA GLU A 617 -16.56 -38.59 -9.54
C GLU A 617 -17.74 -38.51 -8.57
N GLU A 618 -17.96 -37.33 -7.96
CA GLU A 618 -19.00 -37.15 -6.96
C GLU A 618 -20.43 -37.20 -7.54
N LEU A 619 -20.61 -36.69 -8.76
CA LEU A 619 -21.92 -36.55 -9.39
C LEU A 619 -22.33 -37.78 -10.20
N THR A 620 -21.37 -38.54 -10.74
CA THR A 620 -21.66 -39.67 -11.65
C THR A 620 -21.07 -41.01 -11.19
N GLY A 621 -20.12 -40.99 -10.25
CA GLY A 621 -19.34 -42.18 -9.86
C GLY A 621 -18.27 -42.59 -10.88
N GLN A 622 -18.15 -41.87 -12.00
CA GLN A 622 -17.12 -42.11 -13.02
C GLN A 622 -15.91 -41.21 -12.79
N THR A 623 -14.73 -41.71 -13.16
CA THR A 623 -13.47 -40.97 -13.04
C THR A 623 -12.70 -41.00 -14.35
N PHE A 624 -11.75 -40.08 -14.50
CA PHE A 624 -10.79 -40.08 -15.60
C PHE A 624 -9.37 -39.90 -15.05
N SER A 625 -8.39 -40.45 -15.76
CA SER A 625 -7.00 -40.47 -15.32
C SER A 625 -6.24 -39.21 -15.73
N PHE A 626 -5.03 -39.06 -15.18
CA PHE A 626 -4.11 -38.01 -15.60
C PHE A 626 -3.77 -38.08 -17.09
N ALA A 627 -3.67 -39.29 -17.63
CA ALA A 627 -3.39 -39.52 -19.04
C ALA A 627 -4.57 -39.09 -19.91
N ASP A 628 -5.80 -39.46 -19.54
CA ASP A 628 -7.02 -39.14 -20.29
C ASP A 628 -7.19 -37.63 -20.44
N TRP A 629 -7.01 -36.88 -19.33
CA TRP A 629 -6.98 -35.41 -19.38
C TRP A 629 -5.91 -34.89 -20.34
N THR A 630 -4.68 -35.37 -20.17
CA THR A 630 -3.53 -34.83 -20.92
C THR A 630 -3.67 -35.13 -22.42
N LEU A 631 -4.15 -36.32 -22.79
CA LEU A 631 -4.38 -36.70 -24.18
C LEU A 631 -5.55 -35.94 -24.81
N ALA A 632 -6.57 -35.59 -24.03
CA ALA A 632 -7.67 -34.74 -24.48
C ALA A 632 -7.26 -33.28 -24.65
N ALA A 633 -6.45 -32.75 -23.72
CA ALA A 633 -6.09 -31.33 -23.63
C ALA A 633 -4.85 -30.93 -24.44
N ALA A 634 -3.85 -31.80 -24.59
CA ALA A 634 -2.58 -31.44 -25.22
C ALA A 634 -2.72 -30.98 -26.68
N PRO A 635 -3.49 -31.66 -27.57
CA PRO A 635 -3.57 -31.23 -28.97
C PRO A 635 -4.16 -29.84 -29.16
N ILE A 636 -5.20 -29.51 -28.39
CA ILE A 636 -5.79 -28.17 -28.43
C ILE A 636 -4.85 -27.14 -27.82
N ALA A 637 -4.28 -27.40 -26.64
CA ALA A 637 -3.39 -26.44 -25.97
C ALA A 637 -2.13 -26.15 -26.82
N LEU A 638 -1.53 -27.17 -27.43
CA LEU A 638 -0.40 -27.00 -28.35
C LEU A 638 -0.77 -26.21 -29.61
N SER A 639 -1.98 -26.42 -30.13
CA SER A 639 -2.50 -25.66 -31.27
C SER A 639 -2.73 -24.19 -30.92
N VAL A 640 -3.31 -23.91 -29.75
CA VAL A 640 -3.50 -22.54 -29.22
C VAL A 640 -2.15 -21.88 -28.94
N LEU A 641 -1.17 -22.62 -28.41
CA LEU A 641 0.20 -22.14 -28.20
C LEU A 641 0.89 -21.75 -29.51
N LEU A 642 0.67 -22.53 -30.58
CA LEU A 642 1.18 -22.21 -31.90
C LEU A 642 0.52 -20.93 -32.45
N VAL A 643 -0.80 -20.81 -32.33
CA VAL A 643 -1.54 -19.62 -32.75
C VAL A 643 -1.07 -18.38 -31.98
N SER A 644 -0.87 -18.49 -30.67
CA SER A 644 -0.39 -17.38 -29.84
C SER A 644 1.03 -16.94 -30.24
N ALA A 645 1.92 -17.89 -30.55
CA ALA A 645 3.25 -17.60 -31.08
C ALA A 645 3.20 -16.87 -32.44
N ILE A 646 2.29 -17.28 -33.33
CA ILE A 646 2.08 -16.62 -34.63
C ILE A 646 1.55 -15.20 -34.42
N ILE A 647 0.53 -15.01 -33.58
CA ILE A 647 -0.04 -13.69 -33.28
C ILE A 647 1.06 -12.77 -32.73
N LEU A 648 1.77 -13.20 -31.68
CA LEU A 648 2.81 -12.40 -31.04
C LEU A 648 3.94 -12.03 -32.00
N THR A 649 4.42 -12.96 -32.81
CA THR A 649 5.51 -12.67 -33.77
C THR A 649 5.07 -11.78 -34.93
N ARG A 650 3.78 -11.74 -35.28
CA ARG A 650 3.23 -10.88 -36.34
C ARG A 650 2.94 -9.45 -35.87
N ILE A 651 2.49 -9.27 -34.64
CA ILE A 651 2.11 -7.94 -34.12
C ILE A 651 3.30 -7.14 -33.56
N THR A 652 4.41 -7.83 -33.29
CA THR A 652 5.56 -7.26 -32.56
C THR A 652 6.63 -6.71 -33.51
N PRO A 653 6.92 -5.40 -33.48
CA PRO A 653 8.08 -4.85 -34.18
C PRO A 653 9.38 -5.28 -33.49
N MET A 654 10.27 -5.91 -34.24
CA MET A 654 11.53 -6.49 -33.74
C MET A 654 12.79 -5.72 -34.16
N THR A 655 12.63 -4.73 -35.04
CA THR A 655 13.74 -3.96 -35.62
C THR A 655 14.34 -3.00 -34.60
N GLY A 656 15.67 -3.01 -34.47
CA GLY A 656 16.41 -2.10 -33.59
C GLY A 656 16.42 -2.46 -32.10
N ILE A 657 15.92 -3.64 -31.72
CA ILE A 657 16.01 -4.14 -30.34
C ILE A 657 17.33 -4.89 -30.17
N ASP A 658 18.24 -4.35 -29.37
CA ASP A 658 19.44 -5.05 -28.93
C ASP A 658 19.18 -5.75 -27.59
N VAL A 659 19.28 -7.08 -27.57
CA VAL A 659 19.06 -7.91 -26.37
C VAL A 659 20.31 -8.10 -25.51
N SER A 660 21.45 -7.54 -25.92
CA SER A 660 22.73 -7.67 -25.21
C SER A 660 22.64 -7.21 -23.75
N SER A 661 22.05 -6.03 -23.49
CA SER A 661 21.88 -5.46 -22.14
C SER A 661 20.96 -6.30 -21.24
N ALA A 662 19.86 -6.82 -21.80
CA ALA A 662 18.97 -7.73 -21.08
C ALA A 662 19.66 -9.04 -20.72
N ARG A 663 20.49 -9.56 -21.63
CA ARG A 663 21.25 -10.78 -21.40
C ARG A 663 22.32 -10.61 -20.33
N GLU A 664 23.04 -9.49 -20.36
CA GLU A 664 24.03 -9.16 -19.32
C GLU A 664 23.38 -9.14 -17.94
N ARG A 665 22.22 -8.46 -17.81
CA ARG A 665 21.47 -8.37 -16.54
C ARG A 665 20.95 -9.73 -16.06
N ILE A 666 20.45 -10.58 -16.97
CA ILE A 666 20.04 -11.95 -16.64
C ILE A 666 21.24 -12.79 -16.20
N SER A 667 22.40 -12.63 -16.85
CA SER A 667 23.62 -13.35 -16.49
C SER A 667 24.13 -12.95 -15.10
N LEU A 668 24.06 -11.65 -14.76
CA LEU A 668 24.38 -11.15 -13.42
C LEU A 668 23.43 -11.73 -12.37
N ARG A 669 22.11 -11.72 -12.63
CA ARG A 669 21.11 -12.30 -11.72
C ARG A 669 21.32 -13.80 -11.50
N ARG A 670 21.72 -14.52 -12.56
CA ARG A 670 22.08 -15.95 -12.45
C ARG A 670 23.31 -16.16 -11.56
N LEU A 671 24.31 -15.28 -11.65
CA LEU A 671 25.49 -15.32 -10.77
C LEU A 671 25.12 -15.04 -9.30
N GLU A 672 24.17 -14.13 -9.03
CA GLU A 672 23.66 -13.85 -7.67
C GLU A 672 22.98 -15.06 -7.01
N ILE A 673 22.19 -15.82 -7.78
CA ILE A 673 21.40 -16.96 -7.28
C ILE A 673 22.24 -18.25 -7.15
N GLY A 674 23.32 -18.34 -7.93
CA GLY A 674 24.24 -19.47 -7.95
C GLY A 674 23.67 -20.72 -8.66
N ASP A 675 24.52 -21.74 -8.76
CA ASP A 675 24.20 -23.01 -9.43
C ASP A 675 23.17 -23.86 -8.66
N PHE A 676 22.68 -24.93 -9.30
CA PHE A 676 21.77 -25.89 -8.70
C PHE A 676 22.42 -26.61 -7.50
N ASP A 677 21.94 -26.31 -6.30
CA ASP A 677 22.32 -27.00 -5.08
C ASP A 677 21.71 -28.42 -4.99
N LEU A 678 22.21 -29.22 -4.04
CA LEU A 678 21.73 -30.59 -3.84
C LEU A 678 20.22 -30.64 -3.54
N LYS A 679 19.71 -29.65 -2.80
CA LYS A 679 18.28 -29.56 -2.46
C LYS A 679 17.43 -29.28 -3.70
N SER A 680 17.83 -28.34 -4.56
CA SER A 680 17.13 -28.06 -5.83
C SER A 680 17.09 -29.30 -6.72
N LYS A 681 18.22 -30.03 -6.84
CA LYS A 681 18.30 -31.25 -7.65
C LYS A 681 17.41 -32.36 -7.08
N ALA A 682 17.45 -32.58 -5.77
CA ALA A 682 16.59 -33.55 -5.09
C ALA A 682 15.10 -33.20 -5.24
N MET A 683 14.75 -31.91 -5.16
CA MET A 683 13.38 -31.44 -5.39
C MET A 683 12.93 -31.70 -6.84
N GLY A 684 13.79 -31.42 -7.82
CA GLY A 684 13.51 -31.71 -9.23
C GLY A 684 13.32 -33.21 -9.48
N MET A 685 14.17 -34.05 -8.87
CA MET A 685 14.03 -35.50 -8.93
C MET A 685 12.71 -35.98 -8.32
N LEU A 686 12.33 -35.45 -7.15
CA LEU A 686 11.06 -35.76 -6.50
C LEU A 686 9.88 -35.42 -7.41
N LEU A 687 9.83 -34.23 -7.99
CA LEU A 687 8.76 -33.82 -8.90
C LEU A 687 8.66 -34.74 -10.13
N VAL A 688 9.79 -35.11 -10.74
CA VAL A 688 9.80 -36.04 -11.87
C VAL A 688 9.28 -37.41 -11.46
N VAL A 689 9.71 -37.95 -10.32
CA VAL A 689 9.24 -39.25 -9.80
C VAL A 689 7.74 -39.20 -9.50
N THR A 690 7.24 -38.16 -8.83
CA THR A 690 5.81 -37.96 -8.57
C THR A 690 5.03 -37.89 -9.88
N MET A 691 5.56 -37.20 -10.89
CA MET A 691 4.90 -37.09 -12.19
C MET A 691 4.77 -38.43 -12.90
N LEU A 692 5.87 -39.20 -12.94
CA LEU A 692 5.85 -40.55 -13.51
C LEU A 692 4.90 -41.46 -12.73
N ALA A 693 4.84 -41.34 -11.40
CA ALA A 693 3.90 -42.09 -10.57
C ALA A 693 2.44 -41.76 -10.91
N TRP A 694 2.07 -40.49 -11.12
CA TRP A 694 0.71 -40.14 -11.55
C TRP A 694 0.36 -40.68 -12.94
N ILE A 695 1.31 -40.69 -13.87
CA ILE A 695 1.08 -41.18 -15.25
C ILE A 695 0.89 -42.70 -15.26
N PHE A 696 1.78 -43.45 -14.59
CA PHE A 696 1.81 -44.92 -14.72
C PHE A 696 1.02 -45.64 -13.61
N ALA A 697 0.94 -45.07 -12.41
CA ALA A 697 0.30 -45.70 -11.26
C ALA A 697 -0.97 -44.96 -10.81
N GLY A 698 -1.34 -43.83 -11.43
CA GLY A 698 -2.52 -43.05 -11.04
C GLY A 698 -3.87 -43.75 -11.27
N HIS A 699 -3.90 -44.81 -12.08
CA HIS A 699 -5.10 -45.62 -12.32
C HIS A 699 -5.31 -46.70 -11.24
N SER A 700 -4.21 -47.26 -10.69
CA SER A 700 -4.24 -48.30 -9.64
C SER A 700 -4.13 -47.73 -8.23
N SER A 701 -3.51 -46.55 -8.09
CA SER A 701 -3.25 -45.86 -6.83
C SER A 701 -3.92 -44.48 -6.87
N SER A 702 -4.55 -44.06 -5.77
CA SER A 702 -5.18 -42.74 -5.68
C SER A 702 -4.18 -41.61 -6.00
N LEU A 703 -4.52 -40.73 -6.95
CA LEU A 703 -3.75 -39.53 -7.29
C LEU A 703 -3.41 -38.69 -6.05
N ALA A 704 -4.37 -38.58 -5.13
CA ALA A 704 -4.22 -37.90 -3.85
C ALA A 704 -3.18 -38.58 -2.95
N GLY A 705 -3.21 -39.91 -2.86
CA GLY A 705 -2.25 -40.69 -2.09
C GLY A 705 -0.80 -40.46 -2.57
N ILE A 706 -0.59 -40.50 -3.90
CA ILE A 706 0.72 -40.21 -4.50
C ILE A 706 1.18 -38.78 -4.15
N ALA A 707 0.28 -37.80 -4.22
CA ALA A 707 0.58 -36.41 -3.88
C ALA A 707 1.01 -36.26 -2.41
N LEU A 708 0.23 -36.82 -1.48
CA LEU A 708 0.49 -36.72 -0.04
C LEU A 708 1.76 -37.46 0.36
N ILE A 709 2.02 -38.65 -0.17
CA ILE A 709 3.29 -39.37 0.07
C ILE A 709 4.46 -38.55 -0.44
N SER A 710 4.34 -37.91 -1.61
CA SER A 710 5.40 -37.06 -2.16
C SER A 710 5.67 -35.85 -1.27
N VAL A 711 4.63 -35.24 -0.67
CA VAL A 711 4.79 -34.18 0.33
C VAL A 711 5.52 -34.69 1.58
N VAL A 712 5.16 -35.87 2.09
CA VAL A 712 5.87 -36.48 3.23
C VAL A 712 7.35 -36.71 2.89
N VAL A 713 7.65 -37.25 1.71
CA VAL A 713 9.03 -37.44 1.23
C VAL A 713 9.78 -36.11 1.11
N MET A 714 9.14 -35.07 0.61
CA MET A 714 9.70 -33.71 0.50
C MET A 714 10.19 -33.19 1.87
N PHE A 715 9.40 -33.38 2.92
CA PHE A 715 9.74 -32.98 4.29
C PHE A 715 10.74 -33.93 4.97
N ALA A 716 10.61 -35.25 4.74
CA ALA A 716 11.54 -36.24 5.26
C ALA A 716 12.97 -36.00 4.76
N LEU A 717 13.11 -35.61 3.49
CA LEU A 717 14.38 -35.21 2.86
C LEU A 717 14.86 -33.80 3.26
N ARG A 718 14.11 -33.08 4.12
CA ARG A 718 14.40 -31.71 4.58
C ARG A 718 14.65 -30.73 3.42
N LEU A 719 13.90 -30.87 2.34
CA LEU A 719 14.02 -30.00 1.17
C LEU A 719 13.50 -28.59 1.46
N VAL A 720 12.42 -28.48 2.25
CA VAL A 720 11.74 -27.21 2.58
C VAL A 720 11.22 -27.17 4.02
N ASN A 721 10.89 -25.97 4.50
CA ASN A 721 10.33 -25.73 5.83
C ASN A 721 8.80 -25.64 5.76
N TRP A 722 8.09 -26.16 6.77
CA TRP A 722 6.62 -26.16 6.81
C TRP A 722 6.02 -24.76 6.68
N ARG A 723 6.50 -23.81 7.48
CA ARG A 723 6.03 -22.40 7.44
C ARG A 723 6.15 -21.77 6.05
N ALA A 724 7.18 -22.14 5.30
CA ALA A 724 7.39 -21.61 3.96
C ALA A 724 6.39 -22.19 2.97
N VAL A 725 6.09 -23.49 3.06
CA VAL A 725 5.07 -24.14 2.22
C VAL A 725 3.69 -23.59 2.55
N GLU A 726 3.35 -23.47 3.84
CA GLU A 726 2.06 -22.97 4.32
C GLU A 726 1.69 -21.60 3.75
N GLN A 727 2.67 -20.70 3.61
CA GLN A 727 2.48 -19.35 3.05
C GLN A 727 2.17 -19.34 1.55
N HIS A 728 2.55 -20.38 0.81
CA HIS A 728 2.40 -20.45 -0.65
C HIS A 728 1.25 -21.36 -1.09
N VAL A 729 0.66 -22.14 -0.17
CA VAL A 729 -0.50 -22.98 -0.46
C VAL A 729 -1.75 -22.10 -0.57
N ASN A 730 -2.51 -22.26 -1.66
CA ASN A 730 -3.77 -21.55 -1.84
C ASN A 730 -4.92 -22.28 -1.15
N TRP A 731 -5.06 -22.04 0.16
CA TRP A 731 -6.15 -22.58 0.99
C TRP A 731 -7.54 -22.19 0.48
N GLY A 732 -7.66 -21.01 -0.15
CA GLY A 732 -8.92 -20.54 -0.69
C GLY A 732 -9.49 -21.47 -1.78
N VAL A 733 -8.63 -21.99 -2.66
CA VAL A 733 -9.02 -22.94 -3.70
C VAL A 733 -9.47 -24.27 -3.11
N VAL A 734 -8.77 -24.77 -2.08
CA VAL A 734 -9.12 -26.01 -1.38
C VAL A 734 -10.51 -25.90 -0.73
N LEU A 735 -10.78 -24.78 -0.04
CA LEU A 735 -12.08 -24.50 0.56
C LEU A 735 -13.18 -24.33 -0.49
N MET A 736 -12.84 -23.71 -1.61
CA MET A 736 -13.77 -23.51 -2.72
C MET A 736 -14.25 -24.83 -3.31
N TYR A 737 -13.36 -25.82 -3.45
CA TYR A 737 -13.73 -27.13 -4.01
C TYR A 737 -14.72 -27.85 -3.13
N GLY A 738 -14.47 -27.91 -1.82
CA GLY A 738 -15.38 -28.55 -0.87
C GLY A 738 -16.80 -27.98 -0.97
N GLY A 739 -16.93 -26.64 -1.06
CA GLY A 739 -18.24 -26.01 -1.22
C GLY A 739 -18.87 -26.20 -2.59
N ALA A 740 -18.09 -26.14 -3.68
CA ALA A 740 -18.59 -26.41 -5.03
C ALA A 740 -19.11 -27.84 -5.18
N ILE A 741 -18.37 -28.82 -4.64
CA ILE A 741 -18.75 -30.24 -4.62
C ILE A 741 -20.03 -30.42 -3.80
N ALA A 742 -20.14 -29.78 -2.63
CA ALA A 742 -21.35 -29.82 -1.80
C ALA A 742 -22.59 -29.26 -2.50
N ILE A 743 -22.46 -28.08 -3.13
CA ILE A 743 -23.56 -27.47 -3.88
C ILE A 743 -23.93 -28.34 -5.08
N GLY A 744 -22.96 -28.86 -5.82
CA GLY A 744 -23.22 -29.74 -6.94
C GLY A 744 -23.92 -31.04 -6.52
N LYS A 745 -23.46 -31.67 -5.43
CA LYS A 745 -24.10 -32.86 -4.88
C LYS A 745 -25.54 -32.59 -4.47
N ALA A 746 -25.81 -31.45 -3.84
CA ALA A 746 -27.15 -31.03 -3.48
C ALA A 746 -28.06 -30.89 -4.71
N LEU A 747 -27.59 -30.27 -5.79
CA LEU A 747 -28.36 -30.15 -7.04
C LEU A 747 -28.71 -31.50 -7.67
N THR A 748 -27.78 -32.45 -7.64
CA THR A 748 -28.00 -33.80 -8.19
C THR A 748 -28.93 -34.63 -7.32
N VAL A 749 -28.69 -34.71 -6.01
CA VAL A 749 -29.48 -35.53 -5.07
C VAL A 749 -30.93 -35.03 -4.97
N THR A 750 -31.15 -33.71 -5.03
CA THR A 750 -32.49 -33.13 -4.95
C THR A 750 -33.27 -33.16 -6.28
N GLY A 751 -32.63 -33.57 -7.39
CA GLY A 751 -33.21 -33.52 -8.74
C GLY A 751 -33.26 -32.12 -9.36
N ALA A 752 -32.82 -31.09 -8.63
CA ALA A 752 -32.83 -29.70 -9.07
C ALA A 752 -31.99 -29.46 -10.33
N GLY A 753 -30.83 -30.12 -10.46
CA GLY A 753 -29.98 -29.99 -11.65
C GLY A 753 -30.67 -30.49 -12.92
N VAL A 754 -31.41 -31.61 -12.82
CA VAL A 754 -32.20 -32.16 -13.94
C VAL A 754 -33.38 -31.26 -14.27
N TRP A 755 -34.07 -30.72 -13.26
CA TRP A 755 -35.15 -29.76 -13.50
C TRP A 755 -34.66 -28.51 -14.22
N LEU A 756 -33.54 -27.94 -13.78
CA LEU A 756 -32.92 -26.76 -14.39
C LEU A 756 -32.51 -27.03 -15.85
N ALA A 757 -32.02 -28.24 -16.13
CA ALA A 757 -31.65 -28.68 -17.47
C ALA A 757 -32.82 -28.57 -18.46
N HIS A 758 -33.99 -29.10 -18.08
CA HIS A 758 -35.19 -29.09 -18.93
C HIS A 758 -35.75 -27.67 -19.16
N VAL A 759 -35.55 -26.77 -18.20
CA VAL A 759 -36.01 -25.37 -18.32
C VAL A 759 -35.11 -24.55 -19.24
N ILE A 760 -33.80 -24.77 -19.19
CA ILE A 760 -32.82 -23.93 -19.90
C ILE A 760 -32.50 -24.47 -21.30
N PHE A 761 -32.40 -25.78 -21.48
CA PHE A 761 -31.91 -26.38 -22.72
C PHE A 761 -33.05 -26.97 -23.55
N PRO A 762 -33.27 -26.49 -24.80
CA PRO A 762 -34.20 -27.11 -25.72
C PRO A 762 -33.78 -28.55 -26.04
N GLU A 763 -34.72 -29.49 -26.05
CA GLU A 763 -34.48 -30.90 -26.43
C GLU A 763 -33.91 -31.06 -27.85
N SER A 764 -34.03 -30.03 -28.69
CA SER A 764 -33.50 -30.03 -30.06
C SER A 764 -31.98 -29.87 -30.16
N ILE A 765 -31.29 -29.49 -29.08
CA ILE A 765 -29.83 -29.32 -29.07
C ILE A 765 -29.18 -30.59 -28.50
N ALA A 766 -28.55 -31.40 -29.34
CA ALA A 766 -27.89 -32.65 -28.94
C ALA A 766 -26.46 -32.79 -29.52
N GLY A 767 -25.69 -33.72 -28.97
CA GLY A 767 -24.35 -34.06 -29.44
C GLY A 767 -23.37 -32.88 -29.46
N LEU A 768 -22.69 -32.68 -30.59
CA LEU A 768 -21.66 -31.63 -30.75
C LEU A 768 -22.22 -30.21 -30.54
N ALA A 769 -23.48 -29.96 -30.91
CA ALA A 769 -24.10 -28.65 -30.73
C ALA A 769 -24.25 -28.28 -29.24
N MET A 770 -24.61 -29.25 -28.40
CA MET A 770 -24.67 -29.07 -26.95
C MET A 770 -23.29 -28.77 -26.36
N LEU A 771 -22.28 -29.56 -26.75
CA LEU A 771 -20.89 -29.34 -26.31
C LEU A 771 -20.36 -27.97 -26.75
N ALA A 772 -20.72 -27.51 -27.95
CA ALA A 772 -20.34 -26.19 -28.44
C ALA A 772 -20.98 -25.05 -27.63
N VAL A 773 -22.27 -25.17 -27.28
CA VAL A 773 -22.97 -24.20 -26.43
C VAL A 773 -22.37 -24.16 -25.04
N LEU A 774 -22.15 -25.33 -24.42
CA LEU A 774 -21.52 -25.43 -23.10
C LEU A 774 -20.11 -24.83 -23.11
N ALA A 775 -19.31 -25.15 -24.13
CA ALA A 775 -17.97 -24.59 -24.26
C ALA A 775 -17.97 -23.09 -24.45
N LEU A 776 -18.91 -22.54 -25.22
CA LEU A 776 -19.06 -21.09 -25.41
C LEU A 776 -19.46 -20.40 -24.11
N ILE A 777 -20.43 -20.96 -23.38
CA ILE A 777 -20.85 -20.43 -22.07
C ILE A 777 -19.67 -20.44 -21.12
N THR A 778 -18.96 -21.57 -20.99
CA THR A 778 -17.79 -21.67 -20.10
C THR A 778 -16.68 -20.69 -20.50
N LEU A 779 -16.40 -20.55 -21.79
CA LEU A 779 -15.39 -19.59 -22.29
C LEU A 779 -15.74 -18.15 -21.91
N MET A 780 -17.00 -17.76 -22.05
CA MET A 780 -17.47 -16.41 -21.68
C MET A 780 -17.46 -16.20 -20.17
N PHE A 781 -17.89 -17.19 -19.39
CA PHE A 781 -17.87 -17.12 -17.93
C PHE A 781 -16.45 -16.97 -17.40
N THR A 782 -15.50 -17.74 -17.93
CA THR A 782 -14.12 -17.75 -17.42
C THR A 782 -13.36 -16.44 -17.68
N GLU A 783 -13.86 -15.55 -18.53
CA GLU A 783 -13.31 -14.20 -18.68
C GLU A 783 -13.76 -13.25 -17.55
N GLY A 784 -14.93 -13.52 -16.95
CA GLY A 784 -15.50 -12.74 -15.86
C GLY A 784 -15.25 -13.32 -14.46
N VAL A 785 -15.04 -14.63 -14.35
CA VAL A 785 -14.79 -15.33 -13.08
C VAL A 785 -13.53 -16.18 -13.14
N SER A 786 -13.03 -16.64 -11.99
CA SER A 786 -11.87 -17.54 -11.98
C SER A 786 -12.18 -18.86 -12.71
N ASN A 787 -11.17 -19.41 -13.39
CA ASN A 787 -11.29 -20.68 -14.12
C ASN A 787 -11.92 -21.82 -13.28
N ALA A 788 -11.53 -21.91 -12.01
CA ALA A 788 -12.08 -22.92 -11.10
C ALA A 788 -13.52 -22.60 -10.69
N ALA A 789 -13.88 -21.33 -10.52
CA ALA A 789 -15.27 -20.93 -10.30
C ALA A 789 -16.13 -21.24 -11.54
N ALA A 790 -15.62 -21.04 -12.76
CA ALA A 790 -16.34 -21.39 -13.98
C ALA A 790 -16.68 -22.90 -14.03
N VAL A 791 -15.73 -23.78 -13.67
CA VAL A 791 -16.00 -25.22 -13.54
C VAL A 791 -16.99 -25.52 -12.42
N ALA A 792 -16.83 -24.91 -11.24
CA ALA A 792 -17.73 -25.06 -10.09
C ALA A 792 -19.19 -24.66 -10.41
N ILE A 793 -19.36 -23.66 -11.28
CA ILE A 793 -20.65 -23.13 -11.69
C ILE A 793 -21.27 -24.00 -12.79
N VAL A 794 -20.51 -24.25 -13.85
CA VAL A 794 -21.06 -24.83 -15.09
C VAL A 794 -21.24 -26.35 -14.95
N LEU A 795 -20.28 -27.04 -14.34
CA LEU A 795 -20.24 -28.51 -14.40
C LEU A 795 -21.39 -29.19 -13.63
N PRO A 796 -21.81 -28.72 -12.43
CA PRO A 796 -22.97 -29.28 -11.74
C PRO A 796 -24.29 -29.17 -12.50
N VAL A 797 -24.40 -28.21 -13.41
CA VAL A 797 -25.56 -28.06 -14.30
C VAL A 797 -25.37 -28.85 -15.59
N ALA A 798 -24.16 -28.82 -16.16
CA ALA A 798 -23.85 -29.46 -17.44
C ALA A 798 -23.93 -30.99 -17.40
N ILE A 799 -23.53 -31.64 -16.29
CA ILE A 799 -23.57 -33.10 -16.17
C ILE A 799 -25.02 -33.64 -16.21
N PRO A 800 -25.98 -33.14 -15.41
CA PRO A 800 -27.38 -33.55 -15.53
C PRO A 800 -27.98 -33.28 -16.92
N VAL A 801 -27.68 -32.13 -17.54
CA VAL A 801 -28.11 -31.80 -18.90
C VAL A 801 -27.60 -32.83 -19.91
N ALA A 802 -26.32 -33.17 -19.82
CA ALA A 802 -25.68 -34.12 -20.70
C ALA A 802 -26.23 -35.54 -20.55
N ALA A 803 -26.52 -35.95 -19.31
CA ALA A 803 -27.15 -37.24 -19.04
C ALA A 803 -28.51 -37.36 -19.72
N ALA A 804 -29.32 -36.29 -19.69
CA ALA A 804 -30.59 -36.25 -20.41
C ALA A 804 -30.40 -36.33 -21.94
N ALA A 805 -29.34 -35.70 -22.46
CA ALA A 805 -28.98 -35.72 -23.88
C ALA A 805 -28.19 -36.97 -24.32
N GLN A 806 -27.99 -37.97 -23.45
CA GLN A 806 -27.20 -39.19 -23.72
C GLN A 806 -25.75 -38.89 -24.16
N ILE A 807 -25.17 -37.81 -23.64
CA ILE A 807 -23.76 -37.47 -23.84
C ILE A 807 -22.98 -38.02 -22.64
N ASP A 808 -21.85 -38.65 -22.93
CA ASP A 808 -20.92 -39.15 -21.92
C ASP A 808 -20.51 -38.03 -20.94
N PRO A 809 -20.71 -38.20 -19.61
CA PRO A 809 -20.39 -37.17 -18.63
C PRO A 809 -18.90 -36.82 -18.57
N ILE A 810 -18.00 -37.77 -18.84
CA ILE A 810 -16.55 -37.52 -18.87
C ILE A 810 -16.22 -36.54 -19.99
N THR A 811 -16.77 -36.74 -21.18
CA THR A 811 -16.66 -35.84 -22.32
C THR A 811 -17.06 -34.39 -21.96
N VAL A 812 -18.12 -34.23 -21.18
CA VAL A 812 -18.61 -32.90 -20.74
C VAL A 812 -17.70 -32.28 -19.69
N ALA A 813 -17.21 -33.09 -18.75
CA ALA A 813 -16.25 -32.64 -17.75
C ALA A 813 -14.93 -32.20 -18.36
N LEU A 814 -14.41 -32.96 -19.34
CA LEU A 814 -13.24 -32.58 -20.12
C LEU A 814 -13.50 -31.31 -20.92
N ALA A 815 -14.68 -31.18 -21.53
CA ALA A 815 -15.05 -29.99 -22.31
C ALA A 815 -15.03 -28.72 -21.47
N VAL A 816 -15.79 -28.70 -20.37
CA VAL A 816 -15.88 -27.56 -19.44
C VAL A 816 -14.53 -27.32 -18.75
N GLY A 817 -13.86 -28.37 -18.32
CA GLY A 817 -12.56 -28.29 -17.65
C GLY A 817 -11.46 -27.70 -18.52
N ILE A 818 -11.36 -28.12 -19.78
CA ILE A 818 -10.31 -27.65 -20.71
C ILE A 818 -10.61 -26.22 -21.17
N ILE A 819 -11.85 -25.95 -21.61
CA ILE A 819 -12.21 -24.64 -22.19
C ILE A 819 -12.18 -23.51 -21.16
N SER A 820 -12.51 -23.79 -19.89
CA SER A 820 -12.38 -22.84 -18.77
C SER A 820 -10.93 -22.39 -18.54
N GLY A 821 -9.94 -23.02 -19.17
CA GLY A 821 -8.56 -22.59 -19.09
C GLY A 821 -8.15 -21.50 -20.08
N PHE A 822 -8.99 -21.16 -21.06
CA PHE A 822 -8.64 -20.27 -22.17
C PHE A 822 -9.17 -18.84 -22.01
N ALA A 823 -8.99 -18.27 -20.82
CA ALA A 823 -9.33 -16.88 -20.51
C ALA A 823 -8.19 -15.91 -20.90
N PHE A 824 -8.38 -15.15 -21.98
CA PHE A 824 -7.36 -14.29 -22.58
C PHE A 824 -7.78 -12.81 -22.73
N MET A 825 -9.06 -12.50 -22.63
CA MET A 825 -9.63 -11.20 -23.00
C MET A 825 -9.52 -10.16 -21.89
N LEU A 826 -9.82 -10.55 -20.65
CA LEU A 826 -9.94 -9.62 -19.53
C LEU A 826 -8.84 -9.80 -18.47
N PRO A 827 -8.43 -8.71 -17.79
CA PRO A 827 -7.48 -8.79 -16.67
C PRO A 827 -7.97 -9.70 -15.55
N MET A 828 -9.28 -9.73 -15.29
CA MET A 828 -9.88 -10.44 -14.17
C MET A 828 -10.03 -11.95 -14.41
N GLY A 829 -9.92 -12.43 -15.67
CA GLY A 829 -10.14 -13.84 -15.99
C GLY A 829 -9.08 -14.77 -15.38
N THR A 830 -7.81 -14.33 -15.34
CA THR A 830 -6.72 -15.14 -14.75
C THR A 830 -5.68 -14.28 -14.01
N PRO A 831 -5.03 -14.81 -12.95
CA PRO A 831 -3.95 -14.09 -12.27
C PRO A 831 -2.79 -13.66 -13.18
N PRO A 832 -2.33 -14.47 -14.17
CA PRO A 832 -1.35 -14.01 -15.17
C PRO A 832 -1.79 -12.74 -15.92
N ASN A 833 -3.06 -12.66 -16.35
CA ASN A 833 -3.60 -11.48 -17.03
C ASN A 833 -3.65 -10.25 -16.10
N ALA A 834 -4.07 -10.42 -14.85
CA ALA A 834 -4.09 -9.35 -13.85
C ALA A 834 -2.68 -8.83 -13.55
N MET A 835 -1.71 -9.72 -13.39
CA MET A 835 -0.31 -9.39 -13.12
C MET A 835 0.31 -8.54 -14.24
N ILE A 836 0.09 -8.90 -15.51
CA ILE A 836 0.63 -8.12 -16.62
C ILE A 836 -0.08 -6.78 -16.80
N PHE A 837 -1.37 -6.71 -16.50
CA PHE A 837 -2.13 -5.46 -16.53
C PHE A 837 -1.61 -4.48 -15.47
N GLY A 838 -1.30 -4.98 -14.26
CA GLY A 838 -0.73 -4.19 -13.16
C GLY A 838 0.63 -3.55 -13.45
N THR A 839 1.34 -3.99 -14.50
CA THR A 839 2.62 -3.38 -14.90
C THR A 839 2.49 -2.00 -15.56
N GLY A 840 1.29 -1.63 -16.02
CA GLY A 840 1.05 -0.40 -16.79
C GLY A 840 1.55 -0.45 -18.25
N PHE A 841 2.24 -1.52 -18.67
CA PHE A 841 2.68 -1.69 -20.06
C PHE A 841 1.57 -2.19 -20.98
N VAL A 842 0.61 -2.95 -20.44
CA VAL A 842 -0.50 -3.58 -21.17
C VAL A 842 -1.80 -2.87 -20.84
N ARG A 843 -2.55 -2.45 -21.87
CA ARG A 843 -3.87 -1.81 -21.71
C ARG A 843 -5.00 -2.81 -21.88
N ALA A 844 -6.11 -2.63 -21.16
CA ALA A 844 -7.29 -3.48 -21.24
C ALA A 844 -7.86 -3.58 -22.67
N SER A 845 -7.83 -2.49 -23.45
CA SER A 845 -8.27 -2.51 -24.85
C SER A 845 -7.41 -3.42 -25.75
N GLN A 846 -6.12 -3.56 -25.44
CA GLN A 846 -5.21 -4.44 -26.17
C GLN A 846 -5.45 -5.90 -25.77
N MET A 847 -5.67 -6.16 -24.48
CA MET A 847 -6.05 -7.49 -23.98
C MET A 847 -7.36 -7.94 -24.63
N LEU A 848 -8.37 -7.08 -24.68
CA LEU A 848 -9.65 -7.41 -25.31
C LEU A 848 -9.46 -7.70 -26.81
N ARG A 849 -8.69 -6.88 -27.53
CA ARG A 849 -8.47 -7.05 -28.98
C ARG A 849 -7.69 -8.32 -29.32
N TYR A 850 -6.56 -8.55 -28.67
CA TYR A 850 -5.69 -9.69 -29.00
C TYR A 850 -6.15 -10.98 -28.30
N GLY A 851 -6.68 -10.86 -27.09
CA GLY A 851 -7.30 -11.94 -26.34
C GLY A 851 -8.54 -12.46 -27.03
N SER A 852 -9.44 -11.61 -27.55
CA SER A 852 -10.64 -12.10 -28.27
C SER A 852 -10.30 -12.91 -29.51
N LEU A 853 -9.25 -12.51 -30.24
CA LEU A 853 -8.73 -13.28 -31.36
C LEU A 853 -8.25 -14.66 -30.91
N LEU A 854 -7.53 -14.73 -29.79
CA LEU A 854 -7.01 -15.99 -29.24
C LEU A 854 -8.14 -16.86 -28.64
N SER A 855 -9.12 -16.29 -27.95
CA SER A 855 -10.28 -16.99 -27.40
C SER A 855 -11.18 -17.55 -28.51
N LEU A 856 -11.39 -16.79 -29.60
CA LEU A 856 -12.12 -17.28 -30.77
C LEU A 856 -11.38 -18.42 -31.47
N ALA A 857 -10.05 -18.31 -31.58
CA ALA A 857 -9.22 -19.40 -32.10
C ALA A 857 -9.28 -20.63 -31.19
N ALA A 858 -9.19 -20.46 -29.87
CA ALA A 858 -9.30 -21.54 -28.89
C ALA A 858 -10.65 -22.24 -28.97
N PHE A 859 -11.76 -21.50 -29.07
CA PHE A 859 -13.10 -22.06 -29.28
C PHE A 859 -13.18 -22.86 -30.58
N SER A 860 -12.71 -22.30 -31.69
CA SER A 860 -12.75 -22.97 -32.99
C SER A 860 -11.90 -24.25 -33.00
N LEU A 861 -10.69 -24.18 -32.44
CA LEU A 861 -9.80 -25.33 -32.29
C LEU A 861 -10.40 -26.38 -31.35
N PHE A 862 -11.10 -25.96 -30.30
CA PHE A 862 -11.84 -26.86 -29.41
C PHE A 862 -12.88 -27.69 -30.15
N ILE A 863 -13.73 -27.04 -30.95
CA ILE A 863 -14.74 -27.77 -31.74
C ILE A 863 -14.07 -28.75 -32.72
N ILE A 864 -12.95 -28.36 -33.35
CA ILE A 864 -12.18 -29.25 -34.24
C ILE A 864 -11.60 -30.44 -33.46
N THR A 865 -11.01 -30.21 -32.29
CA THR A 865 -10.44 -31.28 -31.46
C THR A 865 -11.53 -32.24 -30.97
N VAL A 866 -12.66 -31.73 -30.49
CA VAL A 866 -13.77 -32.58 -30.02
C VAL A 866 -14.40 -33.38 -31.16
N SER A 867 -14.49 -32.81 -32.38
CA SER A 867 -15.09 -33.51 -33.52
C SER A 867 -14.17 -34.52 -34.20
N LEU A 868 -12.85 -34.29 -34.20
CA LEU A 868 -11.88 -35.14 -34.93
C LEU A 868 -11.01 -36.00 -34.03
N TRP A 869 -10.48 -35.44 -32.94
CA TRP A 869 -9.49 -36.11 -32.10
C TRP A 869 -10.13 -37.01 -31.04
N TRP A 870 -11.15 -36.53 -30.34
CA TRP A 870 -11.78 -37.29 -29.25
C TRP A 870 -12.43 -38.61 -29.71
N PRO A 871 -13.11 -38.68 -30.88
CA PRO A 871 -13.61 -39.95 -31.40
C PRO A 871 -12.49 -40.93 -31.76
N LEU A 872 -11.29 -40.45 -32.08
CA LEU A 872 -10.13 -41.32 -32.34
C LEU A 872 -9.59 -41.91 -31.03
N LEU A 873 -9.52 -41.11 -29.96
CA LEU A 873 -9.16 -41.61 -28.62
C LEU A 873 -10.12 -42.72 -28.19
N ALA A 874 -11.43 -42.46 -28.28
CA ALA A 874 -12.46 -43.42 -27.90
C ALA A 874 -12.37 -44.75 -28.68
N ARG A 875 -11.91 -44.73 -29.94
CA ARG A 875 -11.68 -45.94 -30.76
C ARG A 875 -10.44 -46.74 -30.35
N VAL A 876 -9.47 -46.09 -29.72
CA VAL A 876 -8.22 -46.71 -29.25
C VAL A 876 -8.34 -47.19 -27.79
N GLY A 877 -9.52 -47.03 -27.18
CA GLY A 877 -9.80 -47.45 -25.81
C GLY A 877 -9.29 -46.46 -24.75
N VAL A 878 -9.17 -45.18 -25.11
CA VAL A 878 -8.77 -44.07 -24.24
C VAL A 878 -9.87 -43.01 -24.21
#